data_AF-A0A4U0XSH3-F1
#
_entry.id   AF-A0A4U0XSH3-F1
#
_cell.length_a   1.000
_cell.length_b   1.000
_cell.length_c   1.000
_cell.angle_alpha   90.00
_cell.angle_beta   90.00
_cell.angle_gamma   90.00
#
_symmetry.space_group_name_H-M   'P 1'
#
loop_
_entity.id
_entity.type
_entity.pdbx_description
1 polymer ?
#
loop_
_entity_poly.entity_id
_entity_poly.type
_entity_poly.pdbx_seq_one_letter_code
_entity_poly.pdbx_strand_id
1 'polypeptide(L)'
;MPARTVAEHDAAMEIDSFEDIASLSAVSLPSPEDAERSPTARKPDSAKPSRRKKAPSTSKPTNLACLSCRPRKIKDYIADLENQIAELKNALAASRAQQQSQGSEPATSPSLAADNETIDTQLAPLSRTTTAEPDLSTSDTLITRLCGMRGRLNSNDVGQLRYFGPTSSLHLTESVSSSIFGFCNNVARNDKDVERDVPFEMQQYLLNLYWTFQHTALPLIHKEAFLTGMRAGQSPYFSRCLLSCILACAARISDNPQVRALAIPADDDDEGDRPVLMKQAEEALEKDLKNPSLTTVQSLMLLSLMDCCQSDDSKGWLRSGNACRLAFDLGLHQDWTQLSASSKFSPMDLEVRQVVFWGCYAFDRLWALYLGRPPSIKLNDVSIRRPDRSAPSWDLRIFAAWVELLDLAGQISDKLNTCTCSQEQVDSFTSALMQYSAIMILVHRHNAGFGDAVKRHTPQAIKSRKECVEHASRMARLLDDYKAHHGNAYTLIGSALYNITMAATTLVADISEKSNEDSSSESAYLATCLRTMKEMENSEIVARSVRKIVQTIMRMCNVGKTSGHTPRGSAPHAEEFRPVRWEVDQTHPQVGAMEHDSNPGSTMTALNFEAFDMDSFFPFPFEQALPNLQSAGSFAALDEFYQGSTTEESFIMGLDTKQYDAIIIGGGFGGVYHLHHLRKLGFNVHMFEAGSQLGGVWYWNCYPGARVDTECPVYQFSDSEIFKDWKWTERYPGRDELRRYFDHVDKIWDLKKDISFNSRVTAAHWNKESSKWDVTVAQNQIGGSTELVAHSKSILCCTGFASKPYTPPFAGMEKFEGLKYHTSEWPQEGVDLKGKRVGVIGTGASGVQVVQTIMPEVKELTVFQRTPNYALPMGQYKITDERNQEFKKNYPELVAKIRSTFAGFLYDFDSGECLKATEEERKELYERLYTTGGLHFWLGTYQDVLKSKEANDTAYKFWREKTIARINDPATAEILAPKVAPHPYGTKRVSLEQNYFEVFNKDNAHVVDEHELDVIVLATGFDSISGGITLIDIRGEDGTSLKDKWAQGVWTYLGMTSVGFPNMFMVYGPQAPTAFATGPCSAETQGEWIGQCLSHMRDQKLTTIKPTAEAEAEWRTHVNDVGKQGLFSDTESWYFGTNIPGKPKEALNYMAGMQMYKQKVWESANNGYRGFVMA
;
A
#
# COMPACT_ATOMS: atom_id res chain seq x y z
N MET A 1 53.49 37.50 -3.72
CA MET A 1 54.54 37.81 -2.71
C MET A 1 53.89 37.86 -1.31
N PRO A 2 54.62 37.60 -0.21
CA PRO A 2 54.20 36.45 0.61
C PRO A 2 54.22 36.60 2.16
N ALA A 3 53.77 35.51 2.80
CA ALA A 3 54.32 34.88 4.02
C ALA A 3 53.80 35.23 5.43
N ARG A 4 54.00 34.25 6.33
CA ARG A 4 54.05 34.28 7.82
C ARG A 4 52.74 34.32 8.62
N THR A 5 52.62 33.78 9.85
CA THR A 5 53.13 32.51 10.52
C THR A 5 52.73 32.54 12.02
N VAL A 6 52.26 31.40 12.60
CA VAL A 6 52.43 30.98 14.03
C VAL A 6 51.73 31.91 15.09
N ALA A 7 51.34 31.56 16.33
CA ALA A 7 51.38 30.37 17.22
C ALA A 7 49.97 30.21 17.89
N GLU A 8 49.49 29.03 18.33
CA GLU A 8 49.83 28.22 19.54
C GLU A 8 49.61 28.89 20.90
N HIS A 9 48.85 28.21 21.78
CA HIS A 9 49.23 27.99 23.19
C HIS A 9 48.41 26.86 23.84
N ASP A 10 49.07 25.95 24.55
CA ASP A 10 48.48 24.82 25.30
C ASP A 10 47.99 25.17 26.71
N ALA A 11 47.12 24.33 27.28
CA ALA A 11 47.39 23.59 28.53
C ALA A 11 46.30 22.51 28.79
N ALA A 12 46.67 21.41 29.45
CA ALA A 12 45.81 20.23 29.69
C ALA A 12 45.45 20.03 31.18
N MET A 13 44.46 19.17 31.47
CA MET A 13 44.39 18.29 32.66
C MET A 13 43.42 17.11 32.43
N GLU A 14 43.36 16.14 33.36
CA GLU A 14 43.11 14.71 33.09
C GLU A 14 42.34 14.00 34.25
N ILE A 15 41.98 12.69 34.10
CA ILE A 15 41.65 11.66 35.13
C ILE A 15 40.14 11.33 35.46
N ASP A 16 39.67 10.18 34.94
CA ASP A 16 39.02 8.96 35.52
C ASP A 16 37.72 8.89 36.42
N SER A 17 36.64 8.34 35.83
CA SER A 17 35.90 7.06 36.13
C SER A 17 35.08 6.70 37.42
N PHE A 18 34.08 5.79 37.20
CA PHE A 18 33.50 4.66 38.01
C PHE A 18 32.13 4.71 38.79
N GLU A 19 31.26 3.68 38.54
CA GLU A 19 30.28 2.92 39.40
C GLU A 19 29.14 3.61 40.24
N ASP A 20 27.96 3.01 40.60
CA ASP A 20 27.12 1.90 40.02
C ASP A 20 25.67 1.76 40.64
N ILE A 21 24.75 1.05 39.94
CA ILE A 21 23.62 0.15 40.38
C ILE A 21 22.44 0.53 41.36
N ALA A 22 21.26 -0.13 41.14
CA ALA A 22 20.10 -0.45 42.04
C ALA A 22 18.96 0.59 42.35
N SER A 23 17.68 0.25 42.64
CA SER A 23 16.85 -1.01 42.55
C SER A 23 15.29 -0.77 42.59
N LEU A 24 14.44 -1.71 43.06
CA LEU A 24 13.01 -1.96 42.68
C LEU A 24 11.93 -1.98 43.81
N SER A 25 10.64 -2.08 43.42
CA SER A 25 9.42 -2.51 44.19
C SER A 25 8.72 -1.46 45.12
N ALA A 26 7.48 -1.59 45.65
CA ALA A 26 6.46 -2.69 45.77
C ALA A 26 5.03 -2.08 46.10
N VAL A 27 3.85 -2.73 46.30
CA VAL A 27 3.11 -3.97 45.88
C VAL A 27 1.66 -3.98 46.53
N SER A 28 0.68 -4.73 45.97
CA SER A 28 -0.49 -5.42 46.63
C SER A 28 -2.00 -5.04 46.46
N LEU A 29 -2.83 -6.05 46.78
CA LEU A 29 -4.30 -6.36 46.60
C LEU A 29 -5.16 -6.04 47.89
N PRO A 30 -6.50 -6.37 48.11
CA PRO A 30 -7.35 -7.50 47.61
C PRO A 30 -8.91 -7.32 47.46
N SER A 31 -9.68 -8.42 47.56
CA SER A 31 -11.13 -8.71 47.29
C SER A 31 -11.99 -8.87 48.60
N PRO A 32 -13.17 -9.59 48.79
CA PRO A 32 -14.04 -10.49 47.95
C PRO A 32 -15.61 -10.45 48.20
N GLU A 33 -16.35 -11.56 47.87
CA GLU A 33 -17.67 -12.07 48.43
C GLU A 33 -19.05 -11.45 47.99
N ASP A 34 -20.23 -12.12 47.90
CA ASP A 34 -20.64 -13.57 47.82
C ASP A 34 -22.15 -13.85 47.40
N ALA A 35 -22.51 -15.13 47.15
CA ALA A 35 -23.79 -15.88 47.43
C ALA A 35 -25.15 -15.84 46.61
N GLU A 36 -25.53 -17.03 46.06
CA GLU A 36 -26.80 -17.84 46.18
C GLU A 36 -28.20 -17.66 45.46
N ARG A 37 -28.76 -18.84 45.02
CA ARG A 37 -30.19 -19.35 45.01
C ARG A 37 -31.17 -19.29 43.79
N SER A 38 -32.18 -20.20 43.82
CA SER A 38 -33.34 -20.46 42.90
C SER A 38 -34.49 -21.17 43.72
N PRO A 39 -35.54 -21.96 43.26
CA PRO A 39 -35.81 -22.75 42.02
C PRO A 39 -37.33 -22.91 41.53
N THR A 40 -37.62 -23.90 40.65
CA THR A 40 -38.93 -24.61 40.35
C THR A 40 -40.12 -23.92 39.60
N ALA A 41 -41.11 -24.59 38.95
CA ALA A 41 -41.24 -25.88 38.18
C ALA A 41 -42.67 -26.14 37.55
N ARG A 42 -42.79 -27.12 36.62
CA ARG A 42 -43.99 -27.96 36.18
C ARG A 42 -44.69 -27.78 34.79
N LYS A 43 -45.42 -28.86 34.38
CA LYS A 43 -46.12 -29.26 33.09
C LYS A 43 -47.29 -30.26 33.46
N PRO A 44 -48.02 -31.07 32.61
CA PRO A 44 -47.95 -31.43 31.15
C PRO A 44 -49.30 -31.75 30.38
N ASP A 45 -49.20 -32.40 29.20
CA ASP A 45 -50.14 -33.33 28.48
C ASP A 45 -51.46 -32.82 27.80
N SER A 46 -52.11 -33.49 26.80
CA SER A 46 -52.05 -34.88 26.24
C SER A 46 -52.32 -34.98 24.69
N ALA A 47 -52.61 -36.16 24.08
CA ALA A 47 -52.73 -36.36 22.60
C ALA A 47 -53.44 -37.67 22.08
N LYS A 48 -53.57 -37.85 20.72
CA LYS A 48 -53.84 -39.08 19.89
C LYS A 48 -55.35 -39.49 19.66
N PRO A 49 -55.78 -40.52 18.83
CA PRO A 49 -55.03 -41.72 18.32
C PRO A 49 -55.38 -42.46 16.97
N SER A 50 -54.33 -43.02 16.34
CA SER A 50 -54.26 -44.39 15.71
C SER A 50 -55.10 -44.68 14.43
N ARG A 51 -55.12 -45.85 13.72
CA ARG A 51 -54.46 -47.20 13.67
C ARG A 51 -54.67 -47.76 12.22
N ARG A 52 -54.33 -48.97 11.71
CA ARG A 52 -53.82 -50.33 12.11
C ARG A 52 -52.84 -50.78 10.97
N LYS A 53 -52.58 -51.97 10.39
CA LYS A 53 -52.71 -53.47 10.42
C LYS A 53 -51.63 -53.95 9.36
N LYS A 54 -51.00 -55.13 9.21
CA LYS A 54 -50.84 -56.49 9.83
C LYS A 54 -49.50 -57.10 9.28
N ALA A 55 -48.92 -58.17 9.85
CA ALA A 55 -47.74 -58.91 9.32
C ALA A 55 -47.97 -60.45 9.27
N PRO A 56 -47.05 -61.36 8.81
CA PRO A 56 -45.80 -61.74 9.52
C PRO A 56 -44.64 -62.25 8.59
N SER A 57 -43.69 -63.04 9.15
CA SER A 57 -42.87 -64.13 8.50
C SER A 57 -41.78 -63.79 7.46
N THR A 58 -40.62 -64.48 7.32
CA THR A 58 -39.90 -65.51 8.16
C THR A 58 -38.41 -65.68 7.74
N SER A 59 -37.58 -66.23 8.64
CA SER A 59 -36.21 -66.81 8.44
C SER A 59 -35.04 -65.86 8.07
N LYS A 60 -33.81 -66.37 8.24
CA LYS A 60 -32.50 -65.67 8.41
C LYS A 60 -31.35 -66.57 7.88
N PRO A 61 -30.09 -66.11 7.71
CA PRO A 61 -29.44 -64.85 8.17
C PRO A 61 -29.21 -63.86 6.98
N THR A 62 -28.26 -62.93 6.86
CA THR A 62 -26.99 -62.60 7.59
C THR A 62 -26.67 -61.09 7.50
N ASN A 63 -25.52 -60.65 8.02
CA ASN A 63 -25.09 -59.24 8.09
C ASN A 63 -24.66 -58.64 6.74
N LEU A 64 -25.26 -57.50 6.37
CA LEU A 64 -24.54 -56.23 6.30
C LEU A 64 -25.50 -55.13 6.80
N ALA A 65 -25.01 -54.08 7.45
CA ALA A 65 -25.89 -53.16 8.18
C ALA A 65 -25.39 -51.70 8.17
N CYS A 66 -26.38 -50.78 8.19
CA CYS A 66 -26.22 -49.36 8.53
C CYS A 66 -25.44 -48.50 7.48
N LEU A 67 -25.70 -47.20 7.31
CA LEU A 67 -26.56 -46.25 8.04
C LEU A 67 -27.49 -45.46 7.08
N SER A 68 -28.79 -45.47 7.31
CA SER A 68 -29.73 -44.46 6.78
C SER A 68 -30.12 -43.47 7.91
N CYS A 69 -29.17 -42.63 8.34
CA CYS A 69 -29.29 -41.86 9.59
C CYS A 69 -29.27 -40.33 9.42
N ARG A 70 -30.47 -39.78 9.22
CA ARG A 70 -30.96 -38.47 9.70
C ARG A 70 -30.23 -37.17 9.29
N PRO A 71 -30.88 -36.28 8.52
CA PRO A 71 -30.69 -34.84 8.71
C PRO A 71 -31.32 -34.40 10.05
N ARG A 72 -30.51 -33.88 10.97
CA ARG A 72 -30.97 -33.15 12.17
C ARG A 72 -30.14 -31.91 12.50
N LYS A 73 -28.81 -32.07 12.59
CA LYS A 73 -27.87 -31.05 13.07
C LYS A 73 -28.10 -29.63 12.53
N ILE A 74 -28.45 -29.48 11.25
CA ILE A 74 -28.69 -28.19 10.59
C ILE A 74 -29.80 -27.36 11.27
N LYS A 75 -30.96 -27.95 11.60
CA LYS A 75 -32.05 -27.17 12.22
C LYS A 75 -31.74 -26.83 13.68
N ASP A 76 -31.08 -27.76 14.37
CA ASP A 76 -30.68 -27.57 15.76
C ASP A 76 -29.60 -26.46 15.84
N TYR A 77 -28.65 -26.42 14.90
CA TYR A 77 -27.63 -25.37 14.75
C TYR A 77 -28.21 -24.00 14.36
N ILE A 78 -29.25 -23.95 13.50
CA ILE A 78 -29.93 -22.69 13.15
C ILE A 78 -30.74 -22.13 14.35
N ALA A 79 -31.40 -22.98 15.13
CA ALA A 79 -32.15 -22.54 16.30
C ALA A 79 -31.24 -22.03 17.43
N ASP A 80 -30.05 -22.62 17.59
CA ASP A 80 -29.00 -22.13 18.49
C ASP A 80 -28.50 -20.74 18.06
N LEU A 81 -28.31 -20.56 16.74
CA LEU A 81 -27.97 -19.28 16.07
C LEU A 81 -29.03 -18.20 16.33
N GLU A 82 -30.31 -18.56 16.25
CA GLU A 82 -31.44 -17.63 16.43
C GLU A 82 -31.59 -17.19 17.89
N ASN A 83 -31.37 -18.09 18.87
CA ASN A 83 -31.42 -17.75 20.29
C ASN A 83 -30.28 -16.82 20.71
N GLN A 84 -29.04 -17.13 20.33
CA GLN A 84 -27.87 -16.30 20.68
C GLN A 84 -28.03 -14.88 20.10
N ILE A 85 -28.51 -14.77 18.86
CA ILE A 85 -28.83 -13.49 18.17
C ILE A 85 -29.98 -12.71 18.81
N ALA A 86 -30.83 -13.34 19.63
CA ALA A 86 -31.84 -12.64 20.42
C ALA A 86 -31.26 -12.06 21.72
N GLU A 87 -30.44 -12.80 22.46
CA GLU A 87 -29.80 -12.34 23.72
C GLU A 87 -28.90 -11.12 23.48
N LEU A 88 -28.08 -11.18 22.42
CA LEU A 88 -27.29 -10.08 21.87
C LEU A 88 -28.05 -8.75 21.75
N LYS A 89 -29.21 -8.79 21.07
CA LYS A 89 -29.97 -7.58 20.75
C LYS A 89 -30.55 -6.94 22.00
N ASN A 90 -30.88 -7.75 23.01
CA ASN A 90 -31.33 -7.27 24.31
C ASN A 90 -30.18 -6.65 25.13
N ALA A 91 -28.99 -7.27 25.12
CA ALA A 91 -27.80 -6.71 25.77
C ALA A 91 -27.37 -5.37 25.16
N LEU A 92 -27.34 -5.28 23.83
CA LEU A 92 -26.99 -4.04 23.11
C LEU A 92 -28.02 -2.92 23.35
N ALA A 93 -29.30 -3.27 23.51
CA ALA A 93 -30.34 -2.31 23.89
C ALA A 93 -30.17 -1.79 25.33
N ALA A 94 -29.77 -2.65 26.27
CA ALA A 94 -29.52 -2.28 27.67
C ALA A 94 -28.30 -1.34 27.81
N SER A 95 -27.19 -1.64 27.14
CA SER A 95 -25.98 -0.77 27.12
C SER A 95 -26.31 0.64 26.59
N ARG A 96 -27.08 0.74 25.50
CA ARG A 96 -27.53 2.03 24.94
C ARG A 96 -28.42 2.84 25.90
N ALA A 97 -29.24 2.17 26.71
CA ALA A 97 -30.05 2.83 27.74
C ALA A 97 -29.19 3.38 28.89
N GLN A 98 -28.09 2.70 29.26
CA GLN A 98 -27.15 3.19 30.27
C GLN A 98 -26.33 4.39 29.77
N GLN A 99 -25.85 4.39 28.52
CA GLN A 99 -25.08 5.51 27.96
C GLN A 99 -25.88 6.83 27.90
N GLN A 100 -27.21 6.78 27.81
CA GLN A 100 -28.07 7.98 27.85
C GLN A 100 -28.27 8.58 29.27
N SER A 101 -27.72 7.96 30.33
CA SER A 101 -27.96 8.35 31.73
C SER A 101 -26.81 9.10 32.44
N GLN A 102 -25.68 9.34 31.78
CA GLN A 102 -24.44 9.87 32.42
C GLN A 102 -23.87 11.12 31.70
N GLY A 103 -24.73 11.99 31.16
CA GLY A 103 -24.34 13.07 30.23
C GLY A 103 -24.84 14.49 30.54
N SER A 104 -24.74 14.96 31.79
CA SER A 104 -25.04 16.35 32.22
C SER A 104 -24.26 16.63 33.52
N GLU A 105 -23.66 17.80 33.80
CA GLU A 105 -24.10 19.20 33.62
C GLU A 105 -22.92 20.19 33.33
N PRO A 106 -23.13 21.54 33.19
CA PRO A 106 -22.28 22.39 32.34
C PRO A 106 -21.34 23.40 33.06
N ALA A 107 -20.60 24.18 32.24
CA ALA A 107 -19.91 25.41 32.64
C ALA A 107 -20.40 26.61 31.79
N THR A 108 -20.48 27.81 32.39
CA THR A 108 -21.25 28.96 31.87
C THR A 108 -20.42 30.17 31.46
N SER A 109 -20.86 30.89 30.41
CA SER A 109 -20.56 32.32 30.16
C SER A 109 -21.71 32.97 29.36
N PRO A 110 -22.02 34.28 29.49
CA PRO A 110 -23.41 34.72 29.41
C PRO A 110 -23.83 35.58 28.20
N SER A 111 -24.98 35.21 27.62
CA SER A 111 -26.21 36.03 27.44
C SER A 111 -26.11 37.55 27.24
N LEU A 112 -26.75 38.05 26.16
CA LEU A 112 -28.00 38.84 26.15
C LEU A 112 -28.56 38.77 24.70
N ALA A 113 -29.70 38.12 24.42
CA ALA A 113 -31.11 38.56 24.62
C ALA A 113 -31.53 39.69 23.65
N ALA A 114 -32.70 39.69 23.00
CA ALA A 114 -33.91 38.82 23.09
C ALA A 114 -34.55 38.66 21.66
N ASP A 115 -35.70 38.04 21.37
CA ASP A 115 -36.87 37.63 22.17
C ASP A 115 -37.45 36.26 21.75
N ASN A 116 -38.30 35.69 22.59
CA ASN A 116 -39.04 34.43 22.35
C ASN A 116 -40.46 34.69 21.83
N GLU A 117 -41.10 33.67 21.25
CA GLU A 117 -42.29 33.09 21.88
C GLU A 117 -42.44 31.60 21.54
N THR A 118 -43.10 30.84 22.42
CA THR A 118 -43.06 29.36 22.48
C THR A 118 -44.46 28.74 22.46
N ILE A 119 -44.54 27.42 22.20
CA ILE A 119 -45.49 26.40 22.73
C ILE A 119 -45.57 25.20 21.75
N ASP A 120 -45.71 23.93 22.14
CA ASP A 120 -45.13 23.15 23.26
C ASP A 120 -45.37 21.64 22.95
N THR A 121 -44.69 20.74 23.67
CA THR A 121 -45.00 19.32 23.92
C THR A 121 -44.93 18.24 22.81
N GLN A 122 -44.19 17.19 23.21
CA GLN A 122 -44.45 15.75 23.01
C GLN A 122 -43.94 15.03 21.75
N LEU A 123 -43.70 13.72 21.95
CA LEU A 123 -42.72 12.90 21.24
C LEU A 123 -43.34 11.56 20.80
N ALA A 124 -43.02 11.14 19.58
CA ALA A 124 -43.11 9.76 19.08
C ALA A 124 -44.55 9.15 18.98
N PRO A 125 -44.69 7.94 18.38
CA PRO A 125 -44.28 7.68 17.00
C PRO A 125 -45.43 7.06 16.20
N LEU A 126 -45.78 7.61 15.03
CA LEU A 126 -46.88 7.07 14.21
C LEU A 126 -46.57 6.98 12.70
N SER A 127 -46.74 5.76 12.19
CA SER A 127 -46.91 5.46 10.78
C SER A 127 -48.16 6.15 10.20
N ARG A 128 -48.00 6.91 9.11
CA ARG A 128 -49.07 7.26 8.15
C ARG A 128 -48.49 7.15 6.74
N THR A 129 -49.00 6.30 5.85
CA THR A 129 -50.32 6.32 5.17
C THR A 129 -50.56 7.58 4.32
N THR A 130 -50.10 7.53 3.08
CA THR A 130 -50.84 7.92 1.87
C THR A 130 -51.82 9.10 1.96
N THR A 131 -51.31 10.32 1.78
CA THR A 131 -51.94 11.41 0.99
C THR A 131 -50.84 12.43 0.66
N ALA A 132 -50.60 12.86 -0.57
CA ALA A 132 -51.15 12.44 -1.86
C ALA A 132 -50.02 12.37 -2.91
N GLU A 133 -50.23 11.63 -4.00
CA GLU A 133 -49.30 11.61 -5.13
C GLU A 133 -49.35 12.94 -5.90
N PRO A 134 -48.22 13.52 -6.32
CA PRO A 134 -48.21 14.38 -7.49
C PRO A 134 -48.49 13.51 -8.72
N ASP A 135 -49.50 13.89 -9.50
CA ASP A 135 -50.02 13.11 -10.63
C ASP A 135 -48.90 12.67 -11.59
N LEU A 136 -48.72 11.35 -11.72
CA LEU A 136 -47.64 10.72 -12.50
C LEU A 136 -47.85 10.81 -14.03
N SER A 137 -48.75 11.68 -14.49
CA SER A 137 -48.99 11.99 -15.91
C SER A 137 -48.26 13.23 -16.44
N THR A 138 -47.64 14.06 -15.59
CA THR A 138 -46.89 15.24 -16.07
C THR A 138 -45.52 14.85 -16.65
N SER A 139 -45.21 15.34 -17.86
CA SER A 139 -44.08 14.92 -18.71
C SER A 139 -42.71 14.84 -18.01
N ASP A 140 -42.04 13.70 -18.17
CA ASP A 140 -40.64 13.45 -17.78
C ASP A 140 -39.66 14.22 -18.69
N THR A 141 -39.55 15.53 -18.47
CA THR A 141 -38.70 16.43 -19.26
C THR A 141 -37.20 16.20 -18.99
N LEU A 142 -36.35 16.56 -19.96
CA LEU A 142 -34.90 16.56 -19.79
C LEU A 142 -34.44 17.38 -18.56
N ILE A 143 -35.18 18.43 -18.19
CA ILE A 143 -34.90 19.29 -17.04
C ILE A 143 -35.22 18.56 -15.72
N THR A 144 -36.35 17.86 -15.63
CA THR A 144 -36.66 16.96 -14.49
C THR A 144 -35.72 15.74 -14.43
N ARG A 145 -35.13 15.33 -15.57
CA ARG A 145 -34.04 14.35 -15.61
C ARG A 145 -32.72 14.93 -15.07
N LEU A 146 -32.38 16.17 -15.40
CA LEU A 146 -31.15 16.86 -14.99
C LEU A 146 -31.14 17.33 -13.52
N CYS A 147 -32.25 17.90 -13.04
CA CYS A 147 -32.32 18.53 -11.72
C CYS A 147 -32.75 17.57 -10.60
N GLY A 148 -33.08 16.32 -10.92
CA GLY A 148 -33.54 15.34 -9.93
C GLY A 148 -32.39 14.68 -9.17
N MET A 149 -32.26 14.95 -7.86
CA MET A 149 -31.19 14.46 -6.96
C MET A 149 -31.22 12.94 -6.64
N ARG A 150 -31.60 12.09 -7.60
CA ARG A 150 -31.61 10.63 -7.43
C ARG A 150 -30.82 9.96 -8.55
N GLY A 151 -30.04 8.94 -8.20
CA GLY A 151 -29.36 8.09 -9.17
C GLY A 151 -30.35 7.31 -10.03
N ARG A 152 -29.93 6.93 -11.24
CA ARG A 152 -30.78 6.38 -12.30
C ARG A 152 -30.11 5.17 -12.94
N LEU A 153 -30.90 4.25 -13.50
CA LEU A 153 -30.43 3.12 -14.26
C LEU A 153 -30.87 3.29 -15.72
N ASN A 154 -29.92 3.52 -16.62
CA ASN A 154 -30.16 3.67 -18.06
C ASN A 154 -29.72 2.41 -18.80
N SER A 155 -30.16 2.25 -20.05
CA SER A 155 -29.62 1.25 -20.98
C SER A 155 -28.88 1.95 -22.12
N ASN A 156 -27.67 1.49 -22.46
CA ASN A 156 -26.96 1.95 -23.66
C ASN A 156 -27.59 1.38 -24.94
N ASP A 157 -27.05 1.74 -26.11
CA ASP A 157 -27.59 1.34 -27.42
C ASP A 157 -27.56 -0.19 -27.68
N VAL A 158 -26.82 -0.95 -26.88
CA VAL A 158 -26.75 -2.43 -26.92
C VAL A 158 -27.74 -3.07 -25.92
N GLY A 159 -28.48 -2.26 -25.15
CA GLY A 159 -29.38 -2.71 -24.09
C GLY A 159 -28.69 -3.02 -22.75
N GLN A 160 -27.37 -2.78 -22.63
CA GLN A 160 -26.63 -2.99 -21.38
C GLN A 160 -27.06 -1.94 -20.34
N LEU A 161 -27.46 -2.39 -19.15
CA LEU A 161 -27.88 -1.51 -18.06
C LEU A 161 -26.67 -0.94 -17.30
N ARG A 162 -26.64 0.38 -17.09
CA ARG A 162 -25.65 1.09 -16.26
C ARG A 162 -26.28 2.09 -15.31
N TYR A 163 -25.66 2.27 -14.15
CA TYR A 163 -26.09 3.15 -13.08
C TYR A 163 -25.33 4.46 -13.08
N PHE A 164 -26.09 5.55 -13.07
CA PHE A 164 -25.60 6.91 -13.06
C PHE A 164 -26.02 7.58 -11.76
N GLY A 165 -25.05 7.95 -10.92
CA GLY A 165 -25.29 8.61 -9.64
C GLY A 165 -25.91 10.00 -9.78
N PRO A 166 -26.41 10.61 -8.68
CA PRO A 166 -27.14 11.89 -8.72
C PRO A 166 -26.31 13.09 -9.20
N THR A 167 -24.99 12.96 -9.29
CA THR A 167 -24.06 13.97 -9.84
C THR A 167 -23.77 13.78 -11.34
N SER A 168 -24.27 12.71 -11.96
CA SER A 168 -23.86 12.25 -13.29
C SER A 168 -24.65 12.95 -14.43
N SER A 169 -24.46 14.27 -14.55
CA SER A 169 -25.20 15.13 -15.48
C SER A 169 -24.69 15.14 -16.93
N LEU A 170 -23.54 14.49 -17.20
CA LEU A 170 -22.89 14.51 -18.53
C LEU A 170 -23.38 13.42 -19.50
N HIS A 171 -23.99 12.33 -19.02
CA HIS A 171 -24.43 11.19 -19.84
C HIS A 171 -25.81 11.40 -20.48
N LEU A 172 -26.09 12.63 -20.95
CA LEU A 172 -27.39 13.00 -21.51
C LEU A 172 -27.72 12.27 -22.82
N THR A 173 -26.72 11.96 -23.64
CA THR A 173 -26.92 11.36 -24.97
C THR A 173 -27.54 9.95 -24.89
N GLU A 174 -27.03 9.06 -24.04
CA GLU A 174 -27.64 7.73 -23.79
C GLU A 174 -29.09 7.83 -23.24
N SER A 175 -29.42 8.94 -22.56
CA SER A 175 -30.77 9.18 -22.01
C SER A 175 -31.82 9.60 -23.04
N VAL A 176 -31.40 9.98 -24.26
CA VAL A 176 -32.31 10.36 -25.36
C VAL A 176 -32.68 9.15 -26.21
N SER A 177 -31.72 8.28 -26.57
CA SER A 177 -31.95 7.04 -27.34
C SER A 177 -32.99 6.10 -26.69
N SER A 178 -32.91 5.98 -25.36
CA SER A 178 -33.57 4.94 -24.57
C SER A 178 -35.06 5.18 -24.27
N SER A 179 -35.65 6.29 -24.76
CA SER A 179 -37.08 6.60 -24.57
C SER A 179 -38.00 6.12 -25.71
N ILE A 180 -37.44 5.56 -26.80
CA ILE A 180 -38.21 5.14 -27.99
C ILE A 180 -38.11 3.62 -28.26
N PHE A 181 -37.00 2.97 -27.90
CA PHE A 181 -36.76 1.56 -28.21
C PHE A 181 -37.08 0.60 -27.04
N GLY A 182 -37.50 -0.61 -27.39
CA GLY A 182 -38.02 -1.61 -26.46
C GLY A 182 -36.95 -2.23 -25.55
N PHE A 183 -37.40 -2.92 -24.51
CA PHE A 183 -36.53 -3.64 -23.57
C PHE A 183 -35.98 -4.92 -24.22
N CYS A 184 -34.87 -4.78 -24.95
CA CYS A 184 -34.22 -5.88 -25.66
C CYS A 184 -33.52 -6.85 -24.69
N ASN A 185 -34.28 -7.80 -24.14
CA ASN A 185 -33.77 -8.96 -23.38
C ASN A 185 -32.78 -9.87 -24.16
N ASN A 186 -32.56 -9.60 -25.45
CA ASN A 186 -31.85 -10.47 -26.39
C ASN A 186 -30.56 -9.81 -26.91
N VAL A 187 -29.56 -9.62 -26.05
CA VAL A 187 -28.16 -9.62 -26.53
C VAL A 187 -27.79 -11.07 -26.88
N ALA A 188 -28.23 -11.51 -28.05
CA ALA A 188 -28.04 -12.88 -28.53
C ALA A 188 -26.56 -13.13 -28.86
N ARG A 189 -25.76 -13.49 -27.84
CA ARG A 189 -24.35 -13.87 -27.99
C ARG A 189 -24.24 -15.14 -28.82
N ASN A 190 -23.94 -14.96 -30.10
CA ASN A 190 -24.02 -16.00 -31.13
C ASN A 190 -22.67 -16.71 -31.30
N ASP A 191 -22.12 -17.28 -30.22
CA ASP A 191 -20.88 -18.09 -30.26
C ASP A 191 -21.13 -19.42 -31.02
N LYS A 192 -21.06 -19.37 -32.35
CA LYS A 192 -21.01 -20.56 -33.20
C LYS A 192 -19.60 -21.16 -33.30
N ASP A 193 -18.58 -20.35 -33.06
CA ASP A 193 -17.18 -20.72 -33.26
C ASP A 193 -16.46 -20.92 -31.91
N VAL A 194 -16.22 -22.19 -31.58
CA VAL A 194 -15.07 -22.79 -30.87
C VAL A 194 -15.44 -24.24 -30.56
N GLU A 195 -14.74 -25.19 -31.16
CA GLU A 195 -14.92 -26.62 -30.88
C GLU A 195 -14.10 -27.03 -29.65
N ARG A 196 -14.79 -27.38 -28.54
CA ARG A 196 -14.39 -28.29 -27.43
C ARG A 196 -15.33 -28.10 -26.23
N ASP A 197 -16.62 -28.34 -26.42
CA ASP A 197 -17.57 -28.42 -25.30
C ASP A 197 -17.29 -29.70 -24.46
N VAL A 198 -17.38 -29.58 -23.13
CA VAL A 198 -17.22 -30.70 -22.18
C VAL A 198 -18.33 -31.74 -22.43
N PRO A 199 -18.04 -33.06 -22.43
CA PRO A 199 -19.05 -34.09 -22.61
C PRO A 199 -20.22 -33.93 -21.64
N PHE A 200 -21.46 -34.00 -22.13
CA PHE A 200 -22.67 -33.68 -21.36
C PHE A 200 -22.76 -34.42 -20.01
N GLU A 201 -22.34 -35.69 -19.96
CA GLU A 201 -22.32 -36.51 -18.74
C GLU A 201 -21.35 -35.94 -17.69
N MET A 202 -20.16 -35.52 -18.12
CA MET A 202 -19.17 -34.83 -17.27
C MET A 202 -19.67 -33.44 -16.85
N GLN A 203 -20.33 -32.70 -17.75
CA GLN A 203 -20.96 -31.42 -17.44
C GLN A 203 -22.03 -31.58 -16.33
N GLN A 204 -22.87 -32.63 -16.38
CA GLN A 204 -23.86 -32.90 -15.33
C GLN A 204 -23.21 -33.30 -14.00
N TYR A 205 -22.18 -34.14 -14.02
CA TYR A 205 -21.40 -34.51 -12.81
C TYR A 205 -20.78 -33.26 -12.15
N LEU A 206 -20.12 -32.41 -12.93
CA LEU A 206 -19.49 -31.17 -12.46
C LEU A 206 -20.53 -30.17 -11.92
N LEU A 207 -21.65 -29.95 -12.62
CA LEU A 207 -22.74 -29.13 -12.12
C LEU A 207 -23.27 -29.66 -10.77
N ASN A 208 -23.41 -30.99 -10.61
CA ASN A 208 -23.87 -31.58 -9.35
C ASN A 208 -22.87 -31.36 -8.19
N LEU A 209 -21.55 -31.48 -8.44
CA LEU A 209 -20.52 -31.12 -7.46
C LEU A 209 -20.62 -29.64 -7.04
N TYR A 210 -20.73 -28.72 -8.01
CA TYR A 210 -20.87 -27.28 -7.74
C TYR A 210 -22.08 -26.99 -6.84
N TRP A 211 -23.25 -27.55 -7.16
CA TRP A 211 -24.48 -27.33 -6.40
C TRP A 211 -24.50 -28.00 -5.03
N THR A 212 -23.63 -28.99 -4.78
CA THR A 212 -23.56 -29.72 -3.50
C THR A 212 -22.58 -29.06 -2.53
N PHE A 213 -21.41 -28.63 -3.00
CA PHE A 213 -20.30 -28.18 -2.14
C PHE A 213 -19.93 -26.71 -2.32
N GLN A 214 -19.78 -26.22 -3.56
CA GLN A 214 -19.26 -24.87 -3.80
C GLN A 214 -20.32 -23.78 -3.61
N HIS A 215 -21.53 -24.03 -4.11
CA HIS A 215 -22.65 -23.09 -4.04
C HIS A 215 -23.20 -22.93 -2.61
N THR A 216 -23.19 -24.01 -1.82
CA THR A 216 -23.68 -24.03 -0.42
C THR A 216 -22.78 -23.22 0.53
N ALA A 217 -21.51 -23.04 0.17
CA ALA A 217 -20.55 -22.25 0.93
C ALA A 217 -20.39 -20.79 0.41
N LEU A 218 -20.58 -20.56 -0.90
CA LEU A 218 -20.62 -19.21 -1.49
C LEU A 218 -21.74 -19.09 -2.56
N PRO A 219 -22.99 -18.81 -2.14
CA PRO A 219 -24.13 -18.74 -3.06
C PRO A 219 -24.16 -17.42 -3.86
N LEU A 220 -23.29 -17.33 -4.85
CA LEU A 220 -23.13 -16.20 -5.80
C LEU A 220 -24.12 -16.24 -6.99
N ILE A 221 -24.80 -17.38 -7.21
CA ILE A 221 -25.57 -17.67 -8.42
C ILE A 221 -26.97 -18.14 -8.04
N HIS A 222 -28.02 -17.48 -8.55
CA HIS A 222 -29.39 -17.94 -8.35
C HIS A 222 -29.64 -19.21 -9.18
N LYS A 223 -29.59 -20.36 -8.51
CA LYS A 223 -29.57 -21.72 -9.09
C LYS A 223 -30.70 -21.98 -10.09
N GLU A 224 -31.94 -21.61 -9.78
CA GLU A 224 -33.08 -21.82 -10.67
C GLU A 224 -33.04 -20.91 -11.92
N ALA A 225 -32.58 -19.66 -11.77
CA ALA A 225 -32.42 -18.73 -12.88
C ALA A 225 -31.34 -19.21 -13.86
N PHE A 226 -30.20 -19.65 -13.34
CA PHE A 226 -29.10 -20.23 -14.14
C PHE A 226 -29.54 -21.51 -14.85
N LEU A 227 -30.12 -22.49 -14.14
CA LEU A 227 -30.55 -23.76 -14.74
C LEU A 227 -31.70 -23.60 -15.75
N THR A 228 -32.51 -22.56 -15.61
CA THR A 228 -33.55 -22.21 -16.60
C THR A 228 -32.94 -21.50 -17.81
N GLY A 229 -31.99 -20.59 -17.61
CA GLY A 229 -31.24 -19.95 -18.70
C GLY A 229 -30.42 -20.94 -19.52
N MET A 230 -29.73 -21.88 -18.86
CA MET A 230 -28.97 -22.95 -19.50
C MET A 230 -29.87 -23.87 -20.37
N ARG A 231 -31.09 -24.19 -19.90
CA ARG A 231 -32.08 -24.96 -20.67
C ARG A 231 -32.68 -24.17 -21.84
N ALA A 232 -32.75 -22.84 -21.74
CA ALA A 232 -33.22 -21.96 -22.80
C ALA A 232 -32.13 -21.64 -23.85
N GLY A 233 -30.85 -21.89 -23.53
CA GLY A 233 -29.69 -21.58 -24.38
C GLY A 233 -29.32 -20.08 -24.44
N GLN A 234 -30.27 -19.18 -24.20
CA GLN A 234 -30.07 -17.73 -24.10
C GLN A 234 -30.87 -17.16 -22.91
N SER A 235 -30.20 -16.39 -22.04
CA SER A 235 -30.81 -15.76 -20.86
C SER A 235 -29.85 -14.74 -20.23
N PRO A 236 -30.33 -13.64 -19.61
CA PRO A 236 -29.48 -12.73 -18.83
C PRO A 236 -28.82 -13.37 -17.59
N TYR A 237 -29.20 -14.61 -17.25
CA TYR A 237 -28.70 -15.37 -16.10
C TYR A 237 -27.77 -16.54 -16.49
N PHE A 238 -27.39 -16.64 -17.77
CA PHE A 238 -26.54 -17.71 -18.29
C PHE A 238 -25.62 -17.21 -19.41
N SER A 239 -24.31 -17.44 -19.29
CA SER A 239 -23.34 -17.27 -20.38
C SER A 239 -22.37 -18.45 -20.42
N ARG A 240 -21.74 -18.69 -21.57
CA ARG A 240 -20.70 -19.72 -21.70
C ARG A 240 -19.51 -19.46 -20.78
N CYS A 241 -19.09 -18.20 -20.62
CA CYS A 241 -18.07 -17.81 -19.64
C CYS A 241 -18.44 -18.27 -18.22
N LEU A 242 -19.66 -17.97 -17.76
CA LEU A 242 -20.11 -18.36 -16.42
C LEU A 242 -20.19 -19.88 -16.26
N LEU A 243 -20.63 -20.61 -17.30
CA LEU A 243 -20.61 -22.07 -17.30
C LEU A 243 -19.18 -22.62 -17.18
N SER A 244 -18.23 -22.13 -17.96
CA SER A 244 -16.82 -22.55 -17.87
C SER A 244 -16.24 -22.28 -16.48
N CYS A 245 -16.52 -21.12 -15.87
CA CYS A 245 -16.12 -20.83 -14.49
C CYS A 245 -16.72 -21.81 -13.47
N ILE A 246 -18.01 -22.13 -13.59
CA ILE A 246 -18.68 -23.13 -12.72
C ILE A 246 -18.04 -24.51 -12.88
N LEU A 247 -17.76 -24.93 -14.12
CA LEU A 247 -17.14 -26.23 -14.41
C LEU A 247 -15.70 -26.28 -13.88
N ALA A 248 -14.92 -25.20 -13.98
CA ALA A 248 -13.58 -25.11 -13.38
C ALA A 248 -13.63 -25.24 -11.85
N CYS A 249 -14.48 -24.47 -11.17
CA CYS A 249 -14.65 -24.56 -9.71
C CYS A 249 -15.14 -25.94 -9.25
N ALA A 250 -15.97 -26.62 -10.04
CA ALA A 250 -16.43 -27.98 -9.76
C ALA A 250 -15.34 -29.03 -10.00
N ALA A 251 -14.57 -28.90 -11.08
CA ALA A 251 -13.55 -29.85 -11.48
C ALA A 251 -12.45 -29.93 -10.42
N ARG A 252 -12.02 -28.78 -9.89
CA ARG A 252 -11.07 -28.66 -8.76
C ARG A 252 -11.43 -29.50 -7.53
N ILE A 253 -12.72 -29.67 -7.22
CA ILE A 253 -13.21 -30.42 -6.04
C ILE A 253 -13.68 -31.85 -6.39
N SER A 254 -13.40 -32.33 -7.60
CA SER A 254 -13.68 -33.71 -8.01
C SER A 254 -12.85 -34.73 -7.25
N ASP A 255 -13.44 -35.89 -6.94
CA ASP A 255 -12.73 -37.03 -6.39
C ASP A 255 -11.75 -37.66 -7.41
N ASN A 256 -12.12 -37.65 -8.70
CA ASN A 256 -11.30 -38.12 -9.81
C ASN A 256 -10.14 -37.12 -10.12
N PRO A 257 -8.84 -37.55 -10.02
CA PRO A 257 -7.70 -36.69 -10.33
C PRO A 257 -7.66 -36.18 -11.77
N GLN A 258 -8.06 -36.99 -12.76
CA GLN A 258 -8.07 -36.59 -14.17
C GLN A 258 -9.07 -35.46 -14.45
N VAL A 259 -10.12 -35.36 -13.62
CA VAL A 259 -11.09 -34.26 -13.70
C VAL A 259 -10.55 -33.03 -13.00
N ARG A 260 -9.81 -33.16 -11.87
CA ARG A 260 -9.12 -32.02 -11.23
C ARG A 260 -8.10 -31.36 -12.15
N ALA A 261 -7.34 -32.16 -12.91
CA ALA A 261 -6.35 -31.70 -13.90
C ALA A 261 -6.94 -30.78 -15.00
N LEU A 262 -8.27 -30.77 -15.18
CA LEU A 262 -8.93 -29.85 -16.12
C LEU A 262 -8.99 -28.39 -15.60
N ALA A 263 -8.77 -28.15 -14.31
CA ALA A 263 -8.97 -26.85 -13.65
C ALA A 263 -7.85 -26.41 -12.71
N ILE A 264 -6.98 -27.33 -12.26
CA ILE A 264 -5.70 -27.06 -11.60
C ILE A 264 -4.61 -27.87 -12.31
N PRO A 265 -3.34 -27.45 -12.35
CA PRO A 265 -2.25 -28.23 -12.94
C PRO A 265 -2.10 -29.60 -12.28
N ALA A 266 -1.58 -30.59 -13.02
CA ALA A 266 -1.05 -31.81 -12.40
C ALA A 266 0.29 -31.52 -11.70
N ASP A 267 0.69 -32.40 -10.79
CA ASP A 267 1.93 -32.22 -10.00
C ASP A 267 3.23 -32.32 -10.84
N ASP A 268 3.15 -32.75 -12.11
CA ASP A 268 4.31 -33.06 -12.98
C ASP A 268 4.41 -32.21 -14.27
N ASP A 269 3.49 -31.25 -14.53
CA ASP A 269 3.39 -30.52 -15.82
C ASP A 269 4.29 -29.27 -15.91
N ASP A 270 5.59 -29.47 -16.18
CA ASP A 270 6.59 -28.37 -16.37
C ASP A 270 6.39 -27.51 -17.65
N GLU A 271 5.51 -27.90 -18.58
CA GLU A 271 5.36 -27.21 -19.89
C GLU A 271 4.59 -25.87 -19.84
N GLY A 272 3.97 -25.53 -18.69
CA GLY A 272 3.38 -24.21 -18.46
C GLY A 272 2.08 -23.88 -19.23
N ASP A 273 1.48 -24.83 -19.95
CA ASP A 273 0.19 -24.63 -20.61
C ASP A 273 -0.97 -24.69 -19.59
N ARG A 274 -1.98 -23.83 -19.75
CA ARG A 274 -3.02 -23.63 -18.71
C ARG A 274 -4.07 -24.74 -18.73
N PRO A 275 -4.57 -25.21 -17.55
CA PRO A 275 -5.65 -26.18 -17.46
C PRO A 275 -6.86 -25.80 -18.32
N VAL A 276 -7.42 -26.78 -19.04
CA VAL A 276 -8.34 -26.54 -20.18
C VAL A 276 -9.56 -25.69 -19.79
N LEU A 277 -10.18 -25.94 -18.64
CA LEU A 277 -11.36 -25.19 -18.18
C LEU A 277 -10.98 -23.78 -17.70
N MET A 278 -9.79 -23.60 -17.13
CA MET A 278 -9.27 -22.27 -16.76
C MET A 278 -9.00 -21.43 -18.01
N LYS A 279 -8.33 -22.01 -19.02
CA LYS A 279 -8.07 -21.36 -20.31
C LYS A 279 -9.38 -20.94 -21.00
N GLN A 280 -10.34 -21.86 -21.11
CA GLN A 280 -11.68 -21.57 -21.65
C GLN A 280 -12.43 -20.49 -20.87
N ALA A 281 -12.34 -20.49 -19.53
CA ALA A 281 -13.01 -19.49 -18.70
C ALA A 281 -12.37 -18.09 -18.84
N GLU A 282 -11.04 -17.99 -18.94
CA GLU A 282 -10.32 -16.73 -19.12
C GLU A 282 -10.54 -16.14 -20.53
N GLU A 283 -10.45 -16.95 -21.59
CA GLU A 283 -10.74 -16.54 -22.98
C GLU A 283 -12.21 -16.08 -23.14
N ALA A 284 -13.15 -16.79 -22.52
CA ALA A 284 -14.56 -16.40 -22.51
C ALA A 284 -14.81 -15.13 -21.67
N LEU A 285 -14.05 -14.89 -20.59
CA LEU A 285 -14.14 -13.67 -19.81
C LEU A 285 -13.70 -12.44 -20.61
N GLU A 286 -12.64 -12.54 -21.42
CA GLU A 286 -12.21 -11.42 -22.28
C GLU A 286 -13.28 -11.03 -23.32
N LYS A 287 -14.03 -12.01 -23.85
CA LYS A 287 -15.24 -11.75 -24.66
C LYS A 287 -16.34 -11.06 -23.83
N ASP A 288 -16.64 -11.60 -22.64
CA ASP A 288 -17.71 -11.11 -21.75
C ASP A 288 -17.45 -9.66 -21.27
N LEU A 289 -16.20 -9.29 -21.00
CA LEU A 289 -15.79 -7.95 -20.56
C LEU A 289 -16.02 -6.85 -21.60
N LYS A 290 -16.22 -7.19 -22.88
CA LYS A 290 -16.54 -6.22 -23.94
C LYS A 290 -17.99 -5.72 -23.83
N ASN A 291 -18.89 -6.51 -23.24
CA ASN A 291 -20.27 -6.13 -22.93
C ASN A 291 -20.68 -6.69 -21.54
N PRO A 292 -20.21 -6.09 -20.43
CA PRO A 292 -20.37 -6.65 -19.09
C PRO A 292 -21.82 -6.80 -18.62
N SER A 293 -22.07 -7.83 -17.81
CA SER A 293 -23.41 -8.21 -17.33
C SER A 293 -23.38 -8.91 -15.97
N LEU A 294 -24.54 -9.32 -15.45
CA LEU A 294 -24.66 -10.12 -14.22
C LEU A 294 -23.75 -11.35 -14.25
N THR A 295 -23.72 -12.09 -15.38
CA THR A 295 -22.88 -13.27 -15.54
C THR A 295 -21.39 -12.93 -15.55
N THR A 296 -21.01 -11.74 -16.01
CA THR A 296 -19.63 -11.25 -16.03
C THR A 296 -19.13 -10.94 -14.62
N VAL A 297 -19.96 -10.34 -13.76
CA VAL A 297 -19.67 -10.18 -12.32
C VAL A 297 -19.46 -11.54 -11.67
N GLN A 298 -20.37 -12.49 -11.91
CA GLN A 298 -20.28 -13.85 -11.35
C GLN A 298 -19.04 -14.61 -11.86
N SER A 299 -18.67 -14.44 -13.12
CA SER A 299 -17.49 -15.09 -13.72
C SER A 299 -16.16 -14.56 -13.15
N LEU A 300 -16.04 -13.23 -12.98
CA LEU A 300 -14.88 -12.60 -12.33
C LEU A 300 -14.68 -13.13 -10.90
N MET A 301 -15.77 -13.32 -10.16
CA MET A 301 -15.76 -13.80 -8.78
C MET A 301 -15.40 -15.28 -8.66
N LEU A 302 -15.90 -16.14 -9.56
CA LEU A 302 -15.50 -17.55 -9.61
C LEU A 302 -14.04 -17.71 -10.07
N LEU A 303 -13.57 -16.90 -11.02
CA LEU A 303 -12.15 -16.90 -11.42
C LEU A 303 -11.24 -16.35 -10.31
N SER A 304 -11.70 -15.34 -9.56
CA SER A 304 -11.02 -14.84 -8.35
C SER A 304 -10.85 -15.96 -7.29
N LEU A 305 -11.87 -16.81 -7.10
CA LEU A 305 -11.74 -18.01 -6.27
C LEU A 305 -10.69 -18.98 -6.82
N MET A 306 -10.71 -19.27 -8.12
CA MET A 306 -9.75 -20.19 -8.74
C MET A 306 -8.30 -19.69 -8.67
N ASP A 307 -8.07 -18.38 -8.77
CA ASP A 307 -6.73 -17.79 -8.58
C ASP A 307 -6.24 -17.98 -7.12
N CYS A 308 -7.11 -17.78 -6.12
CA CYS A 308 -6.81 -18.04 -4.71
C CYS A 308 -6.47 -19.51 -4.44
N CYS A 309 -7.19 -20.46 -5.04
CA CYS A 309 -6.89 -21.89 -4.94
C CYS A 309 -5.49 -22.27 -5.48
N GLN A 310 -4.91 -21.42 -6.32
CA GLN A 310 -3.57 -21.55 -6.92
C GLN A 310 -2.52 -20.63 -6.25
N SER A 311 -2.88 -19.88 -5.20
CA SER A 311 -2.04 -18.88 -4.51
C SER A 311 -1.73 -17.60 -5.32
N ASP A 312 -2.42 -17.33 -6.42
CA ASP A 312 -2.29 -16.06 -7.17
C ASP A 312 -3.18 -14.97 -6.53
N ASP A 313 -2.82 -14.60 -5.31
CA ASP A 313 -3.63 -13.75 -4.44
C ASP A 313 -3.76 -12.31 -4.97
N SER A 314 -2.77 -11.84 -5.74
CA SER A 314 -2.84 -10.52 -6.40
C SER A 314 -3.85 -10.51 -7.55
N LYS A 315 -3.83 -11.52 -8.43
CA LYS A 315 -4.80 -11.65 -9.53
C LYS A 315 -6.20 -11.93 -8.97
N GLY A 316 -6.31 -12.79 -7.96
CA GLY A 316 -7.54 -13.09 -7.24
C GLY A 316 -8.18 -11.84 -6.62
N TRP A 317 -7.41 -11.05 -5.87
CA TRP A 317 -7.86 -9.78 -5.30
C TRP A 317 -8.27 -8.76 -6.38
N LEU A 318 -7.49 -8.63 -7.45
CA LEU A 318 -7.82 -7.73 -8.58
C LEU A 318 -9.12 -8.14 -9.29
N ARG A 319 -9.38 -9.44 -9.48
CA ARG A 319 -10.63 -9.94 -10.06
C ARG A 319 -11.83 -9.70 -9.13
N SER A 320 -11.68 -9.90 -7.82
CA SER A 320 -12.69 -9.56 -6.81
C SER A 320 -13.02 -8.05 -6.84
N GLY A 321 -12.00 -7.20 -6.81
CA GLY A 321 -12.17 -5.74 -6.91
C GLY A 321 -12.78 -5.27 -8.23
N ASN A 322 -12.47 -5.94 -9.36
CA ASN A 322 -13.13 -5.71 -10.65
C ASN A 322 -14.63 -6.05 -10.59
N ALA A 323 -14.99 -7.20 -10.01
CA ALA A 323 -16.38 -7.60 -9.85
C ALA A 323 -17.16 -6.63 -8.93
N CYS A 324 -16.56 -6.20 -7.83
CA CYS A 324 -17.17 -5.25 -6.90
C CYS A 324 -17.42 -3.88 -7.57
N ARG A 325 -16.46 -3.34 -8.32
CA ARG A 325 -16.66 -2.11 -9.11
C ARG A 325 -17.73 -2.28 -10.19
N LEU A 326 -17.76 -3.42 -10.88
CA LEU A 326 -18.77 -3.72 -11.89
C LEU A 326 -20.18 -3.89 -11.28
N ALA A 327 -20.30 -4.38 -10.04
CA ALA A 327 -21.57 -4.43 -9.32
C ALA A 327 -22.13 -3.02 -8.98
N PHE A 328 -21.25 -2.01 -8.86
CA PHE A 328 -21.67 -0.61 -8.78
C PHE A 328 -22.10 -0.05 -10.14
N ASP A 329 -21.31 -0.26 -11.21
CA ASP A 329 -21.64 0.14 -12.59
C ASP A 329 -22.98 -0.45 -13.07
N LEU A 330 -23.25 -1.73 -12.81
CA LEU A 330 -24.52 -2.38 -13.17
C LEU A 330 -25.69 -2.06 -12.21
N GLY A 331 -25.49 -1.17 -11.23
CA GLY A 331 -26.53 -0.69 -10.31
C GLY A 331 -27.04 -1.73 -9.30
N LEU A 332 -26.26 -2.77 -8.99
CA LEU A 332 -26.70 -3.91 -8.16
C LEU A 332 -26.80 -3.55 -6.67
N HIS A 333 -26.16 -2.45 -6.26
CA HIS A 333 -26.13 -1.92 -4.90
C HIS A 333 -27.40 -1.15 -4.47
N GLN A 334 -28.39 -0.97 -5.37
CA GLN A 334 -29.59 -0.14 -5.15
C GLN A 334 -30.90 -0.93 -5.02
N ASP A 335 -31.82 -0.50 -4.15
CA ASP A 335 -33.17 -1.09 -4.01
C ASP A 335 -34.16 -0.57 -5.09
N TRP A 336 -34.23 -1.29 -6.20
CA TRP A 336 -35.16 -0.99 -7.30
C TRP A 336 -36.64 -1.35 -7.01
N THR A 337 -36.98 -1.94 -5.85
CA THR A 337 -38.37 -2.29 -5.51
C THR A 337 -39.25 -1.07 -5.26
N GLN A 338 -38.67 0.04 -4.78
CA GLN A 338 -39.41 1.26 -4.40
C GLN A 338 -39.68 2.20 -5.60
N LEU A 339 -39.08 1.93 -6.75
CA LEU A 339 -39.26 2.66 -8.01
C LEU A 339 -40.24 1.93 -8.96
N SER A 340 -41.07 1.05 -8.42
CA SER A 340 -41.91 0.09 -9.15
C SER A 340 -43.16 0.68 -9.83
N ALA A 341 -43.38 1.99 -9.74
CA ALA A 341 -44.35 2.69 -10.60
C ALA A 341 -43.95 2.67 -12.09
N SER A 342 -42.66 2.43 -12.41
CA SER A 342 -42.16 2.41 -13.79
C SER A 342 -41.05 1.38 -14.09
N SER A 343 -40.59 0.59 -13.12
CA SER A 343 -39.47 -0.34 -13.32
C SER A 343 -39.87 -1.63 -14.07
N LYS A 344 -39.05 -2.03 -15.04
CA LYS A 344 -39.31 -3.14 -15.98
C LYS A 344 -38.82 -4.51 -15.49
N PHE A 345 -38.51 -4.66 -14.20
CA PHE A 345 -37.83 -5.85 -13.66
C PHE A 345 -38.80 -6.91 -13.15
N SER A 346 -38.52 -8.18 -13.42
CA SER A 346 -39.27 -9.30 -12.85
C SER A 346 -38.84 -9.57 -11.40
N PRO A 347 -39.67 -10.23 -10.56
CA PRO A 347 -39.27 -10.65 -9.21
C PRO A 347 -37.99 -11.50 -9.21
N MET A 348 -37.85 -12.42 -10.17
CA MET A 348 -36.66 -13.23 -10.38
C MET A 348 -35.41 -12.37 -10.69
N ASP A 349 -35.55 -11.27 -11.45
CA ASP A 349 -34.42 -10.37 -11.75
C ASP A 349 -33.94 -9.64 -10.48
N LEU A 350 -34.89 -9.23 -9.63
CA LEU A 350 -34.59 -8.57 -8.36
C LEU A 350 -33.90 -9.53 -7.37
N GLU A 351 -34.36 -10.78 -7.28
CA GLU A 351 -33.73 -11.84 -6.48
C GLU A 351 -32.32 -12.19 -7.01
N VAL A 352 -32.14 -12.32 -8.33
CA VAL A 352 -30.81 -12.53 -8.93
C VAL A 352 -29.87 -11.38 -8.61
N ARG A 353 -30.31 -10.12 -8.75
CA ARG A 353 -29.48 -8.93 -8.41
C ARG A 353 -29.08 -8.92 -6.94
N GLN A 354 -30.00 -9.25 -6.04
CA GLN A 354 -29.73 -9.37 -4.61
C GLN A 354 -28.67 -10.44 -4.32
N VAL A 355 -28.79 -11.61 -4.96
CA VAL A 355 -27.82 -12.71 -4.83
C VAL A 355 -26.43 -12.32 -5.35
N VAL A 356 -26.34 -11.69 -6.53
CA VAL A 356 -25.05 -11.25 -7.09
C VAL A 356 -24.40 -10.17 -6.22
N PHE A 357 -25.13 -9.13 -5.82
CA PHE A 357 -24.55 -8.05 -5.02
C PHE A 357 -24.06 -8.52 -3.66
N TRP A 358 -24.89 -9.26 -2.91
CA TRP A 358 -24.49 -9.74 -1.59
C TRP A 358 -23.46 -10.88 -1.66
N GLY A 359 -23.35 -11.57 -2.81
CA GLY A 359 -22.21 -12.45 -3.12
C GLY A 359 -20.90 -11.68 -3.29
N CYS A 360 -20.90 -10.56 -4.02
CA CYS A 360 -19.77 -9.63 -4.07
C CYS A 360 -19.39 -9.10 -2.69
N TYR A 361 -20.37 -8.68 -1.89
CA TYR A 361 -20.14 -8.24 -0.51
C TYR A 361 -19.49 -9.32 0.36
N ALA A 362 -20.03 -10.54 0.34
CA ALA A 362 -19.49 -11.67 1.10
C ALA A 362 -18.02 -11.97 0.73
N PHE A 363 -17.67 -11.94 -0.56
CA PHE A 363 -16.33 -12.26 -1.03
C PHE A 363 -15.32 -11.12 -0.81
N ASP A 364 -15.75 -9.86 -0.92
CA ASP A 364 -14.96 -8.69 -0.52
C ASP A 364 -14.57 -8.77 0.97
N ARG A 365 -15.48 -9.24 1.84
CA ARG A 365 -15.18 -9.51 3.25
C ARG A 365 -14.29 -10.74 3.48
N LEU A 366 -14.45 -11.81 2.70
CA LEU A 366 -13.57 -12.98 2.78
C LEU A 366 -12.13 -12.65 2.35
N TRP A 367 -11.94 -11.91 1.26
CA TRP A 367 -10.62 -11.45 0.81
C TRP A 367 -9.98 -10.45 1.78
N ALA A 368 -10.76 -9.53 2.33
CA ALA A 368 -10.30 -8.59 3.37
C ALA A 368 -9.77 -9.33 4.61
N LEU A 369 -10.51 -10.35 5.09
CA LEU A 369 -10.09 -11.20 6.21
C LEU A 369 -8.85 -12.04 5.86
N TYR A 370 -8.81 -12.65 4.68
CA TYR A 370 -7.73 -13.53 4.23
C TYR A 370 -6.40 -12.78 4.04
N LEU A 371 -6.42 -11.56 3.48
CA LEU A 371 -5.21 -10.75 3.23
C LEU A 371 -4.92 -9.70 4.31
N GLY A 372 -5.74 -9.58 5.36
CA GLY A 372 -5.63 -8.52 6.36
C GLY A 372 -5.82 -7.10 5.80
N ARG A 373 -6.59 -6.94 4.71
CA ARG A 373 -6.78 -5.68 3.98
C ARG A 373 -8.14 -5.05 4.29
N PRO A 374 -8.29 -3.71 4.27
CA PRO A 374 -9.60 -3.07 4.38
C PRO A 374 -10.53 -3.49 3.22
N PRO A 375 -11.81 -3.83 3.49
CA PRO A 375 -12.75 -4.23 2.45
C PRO A 375 -13.27 -3.05 1.63
N SER A 376 -13.53 -3.30 0.35
CA SER A 376 -13.85 -2.31 -0.69
C SER A 376 -15.27 -1.77 -0.59
N ILE A 377 -16.26 -2.62 -0.31
CA ILE A 377 -17.67 -2.22 -0.31
C ILE A 377 -18.05 -1.65 1.05
N LYS A 378 -18.30 -0.34 1.14
CA LYS A 378 -18.79 0.30 2.36
C LYS A 378 -20.33 0.33 2.36
N LEU A 379 -20.94 -0.03 3.48
CA LEU A 379 -22.40 -0.24 3.59
C LEU A 379 -23.22 1.05 3.47
N ASN A 380 -22.61 2.22 3.72
CA ASN A 380 -23.29 3.51 3.61
C ASN A 380 -23.74 3.82 2.17
N ASP A 381 -23.07 3.23 1.18
CA ASP A 381 -23.35 3.41 -0.25
C ASP A 381 -24.37 2.39 -0.80
N VAL A 382 -24.90 1.50 0.06
CA VAL A 382 -25.74 0.35 -0.31
C VAL A 382 -27.17 0.58 0.14
N SER A 383 -28.13 0.60 -0.80
CA SER A 383 -29.56 0.64 -0.48
C SER A 383 -30.30 -0.68 -0.74
N ILE A 384 -29.73 -1.59 -1.56
CA ILE A 384 -30.35 -2.90 -1.80
C ILE A 384 -30.50 -3.70 -0.49
N ARG A 385 -31.69 -4.26 -0.27
CA ARG A 385 -32.04 -4.95 0.97
C ARG A 385 -31.16 -6.18 1.17
N ARG A 386 -30.80 -6.48 2.42
CA ARG A 386 -30.13 -7.74 2.79
C ARG A 386 -31.02 -8.95 2.46
N PRO A 387 -30.45 -10.13 2.16
CA PRO A 387 -31.24 -11.35 1.99
C PRO A 387 -31.95 -11.71 3.31
N ASP A 388 -33.18 -12.20 3.23
CA ASP A 388 -34.00 -12.46 4.42
C ASP A 388 -33.86 -13.91 4.94
N ARG A 389 -33.67 -14.06 6.25
CA ARG A 389 -33.72 -15.36 6.95
C ARG A 389 -35.08 -16.06 6.81
N SER A 390 -36.14 -15.32 6.50
CA SER A 390 -37.49 -15.88 6.23
C SER A 390 -37.67 -16.45 4.81
N ALA A 391 -36.70 -16.26 3.90
CA ALA A 391 -36.79 -16.58 2.47
C ALA A 391 -37.34 -17.99 2.14
N PRO A 392 -38.03 -18.17 0.99
CA PRO A 392 -38.72 -19.42 0.70
C PRO A 392 -37.79 -20.61 0.46
N SER A 393 -36.61 -20.41 -0.14
CA SER A 393 -35.61 -21.47 -0.35
C SER A 393 -34.62 -21.55 0.82
N TRP A 394 -34.16 -22.76 1.12
CA TRP A 394 -33.18 -22.99 2.21
C TRP A 394 -31.80 -22.37 1.88
N ASP A 395 -31.40 -22.41 0.61
CA ASP A 395 -30.16 -21.85 0.09
C ASP A 395 -30.09 -20.32 0.34
N LEU A 396 -31.20 -19.58 0.16
CA LEU A 396 -31.26 -18.14 0.46
C LEU A 396 -31.21 -17.83 1.97
N ARG A 397 -31.67 -18.73 2.85
CA ARG A 397 -31.54 -18.56 4.30
C ARG A 397 -30.11 -18.76 4.78
N ILE A 398 -29.40 -19.74 4.20
CA ILE A 398 -27.96 -19.93 4.42
C ILE A 398 -27.20 -18.69 3.95
N PHE A 399 -27.55 -18.15 2.78
CA PHE A 399 -26.96 -16.92 2.26
C PHE A 399 -27.18 -15.72 3.18
N ALA A 400 -28.39 -15.51 3.69
CA ALA A 400 -28.69 -14.46 4.67
C ALA A 400 -27.80 -14.58 5.92
N ALA A 401 -27.65 -15.79 6.46
CA ALA A 401 -26.79 -16.06 7.62
C ALA A 401 -25.29 -15.81 7.32
N TRP A 402 -24.80 -16.20 6.13
CA TRP A 402 -23.42 -15.90 5.71
C TRP A 402 -23.17 -14.41 5.53
N VAL A 403 -24.12 -13.66 4.95
CA VAL A 403 -24.01 -12.21 4.74
C VAL A 403 -23.94 -11.46 6.08
N GLU A 404 -24.78 -11.83 7.05
CA GLU A 404 -24.70 -11.27 8.41
C GLU A 404 -23.40 -11.63 9.13
N LEU A 405 -22.92 -12.88 8.99
CA LEU A 405 -21.66 -13.33 9.57
C LEU A 405 -20.46 -12.56 9.00
N LEU A 406 -20.41 -12.38 7.67
CA LEU A 406 -19.28 -11.77 6.98
C LEU A 406 -19.28 -10.24 7.05
N ASP A 407 -20.45 -9.60 7.19
CA ASP A 407 -20.56 -8.20 7.60
C ASP A 407 -19.86 -7.98 8.95
N LEU A 408 -20.18 -8.81 9.93
CA LEU A 408 -19.62 -8.72 11.27
C LEU A 408 -18.12 -9.07 11.32
N ALA A 409 -17.68 -10.10 10.59
CA ALA A 409 -16.25 -10.37 10.40
C ALA A 409 -15.52 -9.19 9.72
N GLY A 410 -16.18 -8.52 8.77
CA GLY A 410 -15.70 -7.29 8.14
C GLY A 410 -15.58 -6.11 9.10
N GLN A 411 -16.55 -5.91 9.99
CA GLN A 411 -16.50 -4.88 11.04
C GLN A 411 -15.38 -5.14 12.05
N ILE A 412 -15.14 -6.40 12.40
CA ILE A 412 -14.03 -6.81 13.27
C ILE A 412 -12.68 -6.62 12.55
N SER A 413 -12.59 -6.96 11.26
CA SER A 413 -11.39 -6.69 10.44
C SER A 413 -11.09 -5.19 10.32
N ASP A 414 -12.08 -4.36 9.97
CA ASP A 414 -11.94 -2.89 9.95
C ASP A 414 -11.51 -2.36 11.34
N LYS A 415 -11.92 -2.98 12.46
CA LYS A 415 -11.52 -2.58 13.83
C LYS A 415 -10.14 -3.04 14.29
N LEU A 416 -9.73 -4.25 13.89
CA LEU A 416 -8.36 -4.74 14.10
C LEU A 416 -7.37 -3.89 13.31
N ASN A 417 -7.71 -3.55 12.06
CA ASN A 417 -6.91 -2.71 11.17
C ASN A 417 -6.76 -1.24 11.65
N THR A 418 -7.58 -0.76 12.60
CA THR A 418 -7.44 0.57 13.21
C THR A 418 -6.78 0.58 14.59
N CYS A 419 -6.27 -0.56 15.08
CA CYS A 419 -5.60 -0.70 16.39
C CYS A 419 -6.38 -0.10 17.59
N THR A 420 -7.72 -0.04 17.49
CA THR A 420 -8.60 0.72 18.40
C THR A 420 -9.89 -0.05 18.69
N CYS A 421 -9.72 -1.16 19.41
CA CYS A 421 -10.82 -1.97 19.94
C CYS A 421 -10.80 -1.89 21.48
N SER A 422 -11.88 -1.39 22.10
CA SER A 422 -12.01 -1.41 23.57
C SER A 422 -12.45 -2.79 24.07
N GLN A 423 -12.25 -3.07 25.37
CA GLN A 423 -12.74 -4.32 25.98
C GLN A 423 -14.27 -4.45 25.86
N GLU A 424 -15.02 -3.35 25.96
CA GLU A 424 -16.47 -3.32 25.78
C GLU A 424 -16.88 -3.66 24.33
N GLN A 425 -16.09 -3.25 23.34
CA GLN A 425 -16.27 -3.64 21.94
C GLN A 425 -15.90 -5.11 21.71
N VAL A 426 -14.81 -5.59 22.32
CA VAL A 426 -14.42 -7.01 22.35
C VAL A 426 -15.58 -7.85 22.88
N ASP A 427 -16.11 -7.54 24.05
CA ASP A 427 -17.19 -8.33 24.67
C ASP A 427 -18.50 -8.26 23.85
N SER A 428 -18.77 -7.12 23.19
CA SER A 428 -19.89 -6.97 22.24
C SER A 428 -19.70 -7.75 20.93
N PHE A 429 -18.47 -8.00 20.47
CA PHE A 429 -18.19 -8.85 19.31
C PHE A 429 -18.13 -10.34 19.68
N THR A 430 -17.59 -10.65 20.85
CA THR A 430 -17.57 -11.99 21.47
C THR A 430 -18.97 -12.57 21.50
N SER A 431 -19.95 -11.85 22.07
CA SER A 431 -21.32 -12.36 22.17
C SER A 431 -21.99 -12.66 20.80
N ALA A 432 -21.41 -12.25 19.67
CA ALA A 432 -22.13 -11.94 18.42
C ALA A 432 -22.19 -13.04 17.33
N LEU A 433 -21.51 -14.18 17.48
CA LEU A 433 -21.13 -15.03 16.34
C LEU A 433 -21.24 -16.55 16.60
N MET A 434 -21.74 -17.32 15.62
CA MET A 434 -21.75 -18.80 15.66
C MET A 434 -20.78 -19.51 14.70
N GLN A 435 -19.92 -18.76 14.01
CA GLN A 435 -18.55 -19.22 13.73
C GLN A 435 -17.57 -18.69 14.81
N TYR A 436 -18.10 -18.57 16.04
CA TYR A 436 -17.47 -18.12 17.28
C TYR A 436 -15.97 -18.36 17.33
N SER A 437 -15.54 -19.61 17.19
CA SER A 437 -14.19 -20.02 17.55
C SER A 437 -13.04 -19.35 16.80
N ALA A 438 -13.11 -19.16 15.48
CA ALA A 438 -12.01 -18.52 14.74
C ALA A 438 -11.91 -17.02 15.06
N ILE A 439 -13.07 -16.36 15.16
CA ILE A 439 -13.14 -14.92 15.45
C ILE A 439 -12.80 -14.65 16.92
N MET A 440 -13.21 -15.52 17.83
CA MET A 440 -12.80 -15.47 19.24
C MET A 440 -11.30 -15.70 19.43
N ILE A 441 -10.69 -16.61 18.67
CA ILE A 441 -9.23 -16.73 18.63
C ILE A 441 -8.63 -15.38 18.20
N LEU A 442 -9.06 -14.77 17.09
CA LEU A 442 -8.54 -13.46 16.67
C LEU A 442 -8.73 -12.35 17.73
N VAL A 443 -9.93 -12.26 18.29
CA VAL A 443 -10.34 -11.26 19.29
C VAL A 443 -9.59 -11.43 20.60
N HIS A 444 -9.29 -12.66 21.04
CA HIS A 444 -8.55 -12.89 22.28
C HIS A 444 -7.04 -13.08 22.11
N ARG A 445 -6.52 -13.43 20.92
CA ARG A 445 -5.09 -13.74 20.68
C ARG A 445 -4.17 -12.58 21.06
N HIS A 446 -4.55 -11.34 20.75
CA HIS A 446 -3.76 -10.15 21.11
C HIS A 446 -3.66 -9.94 22.62
N ASN A 447 -4.69 -10.34 23.38
CA ASN A 447 -4.71 -10.28 24.84
C ASN A 447 -4.10 -11.53 25.49
N ALA A 448 -4.10 -12.69 24.83
CA ALA A 448 -3.70 -13.98 25.37
C ALA A 448 -2.20 -14.13 25.70
N GLY A 449 -1.35 -13.20 25.25
CA GLY A 449 0.08 -13.20 25.57
C GLY A 449 0.80 -14.47 25.14
N PHE A 450 0.45 -15.02 23.97
CA PHE A 450 1.20 -16.11 23.35
C PHE A 450 2.60 -15.61 22.95
N GLY A 451 3.64 -16.34 23.31
CA GLY A 451 5.03 -15.95 23.02
C GLY A 451 5.56 -14.71 23.77
N ASP A 452 4.85 -14.21 24.80
CA ASP A 452 5.23 -13.02 25.59
C ASP A 452 5.25 -13.34 27.09
N ALA A 453 6.44 -13.64 27.63
CA ALA A 453 6.66 -14.00 29.03
C ALA A 453 6.17 -12.94 30.05
N VAL A 454 6.06 -11.66 29.66
CA VAL A 454 5.62 -10.60 30.57
C VAL A 454 4.10 -10.52 30.61
N LYS A 455 3.43 -10.53 29.44
CA LYS A 455 1.97 -10.47 29.35
C LYS A 455 1.29 -11.77 29.75
N ARG A 456 1.90 -12.94 29.49
CA ARG A 456 1.34 -14.28 29.76
C ARG A 456 0.76 -14.45 31.17
N HIS A 457 1.41 -13.85 32.18
CA HIS A 457 1.01 -13.99 33.59
C HIS A 457 -0.05 -12.98 34.04
N THR A 458 -0.51 -12.07 33.17
CA THR A 458 -1.61 -11.15 33.52
C THR A 458 -2.95 -11.89 33.59
N PRO A 459 -3.88 -11.50 34.50
CA PRO A 459 -5.20 -12.14 34.58
C PRO A 459 -5.99 -12.10 33.26
N GLN A 460 -5.83 -11.03 32.48
CA GLN A 460 -6.47 -10.86 31.18
C GLN A 460 -5.89 -11.79 30.11
N ALA A 461 -4.58 -12.07 30.15
CA ALA A 461 -3.95 -13.06 29.27
C ALA A 461 -4.34 -14.49 29.64
N ILE A 462 -4.36 -14.83 30.93
CA ILE A 462 -4.80 -16.16 31.41
C ILE A 462 -6.25 -16.43 30.97
N LYS A 463 -7.16 -15.45 31.13
CA LYS A 463 -8.54 -15.53 30.60
C LYS A 463 -8.54 -15.71 29.09
N SER A 464 -7.89 -14.81 28.35
CA SER A 464 -7.94 -14.77 26.87
C SER A 464 -7.30 -15.99 26.21
N ARG A 465 -6.23 -16.54 26.80
CA ARG A 465 -5.61 -17.80 26.37
C ARG A 465 -6.57 -18.97 26.51
N LYS A 466 -7.30 -19.06 27.62
CA LYS A 466 -8.30 -20.11 27.83
C LYS A 466 -9.38 -20.09 26.74
N GLU A 467 -9.94 -18.92 26.43
CA GLU A 467 -10.92 -18.77 25.34
C GLU A 467 -10.32 -19.26 24.00
N CYS A 468 -9.11 -18.82 23.65
CA CYS A 468 -8.44 -19.24 22.41
C CYS A 468 -8.30 -20.78 22.31
N VAL A 469 -7.81 -21.44 23.37
CA VAL A 469 -7.56 -22.89 23.39
C VAL A 469 -8.86 -23.70 23.40
N GLU A 470 -9.87 -23.27 24.15
CA GLU A 470 -11.19 -23.91 24.14
C GLU A 470 -11.82 -23.86 22.73
N HIS A 471 -11.58 -22.78 22.00
CA HIS A 471 -12.08 -22.57 20.65
C HIS A 471 -11.31 -23.31 19.57
N ALA A 472 -9.97 -23.38 19.64
CA ALA A 472 -9.20 -24.25 18.76
C ALA A 472 -9.60 -25.72 18.95
N SER A 473 -9.84 -26.14 20.20
CA SER A 473 -10.37 -27.46 20.55
C SER A 473 -11.78 -27.70 20.01
N ARG A 474 -12.67 -26.68 20.04
CA ARG A 474 -14.02 -26.75 19.44
C ARG A 474 -13.95 -26.90 17.92
N MET A 475 -12.99 -26.24 17.26
CA MET A 475 -12.79 -26.32 15.81
C MET A 475 -12.29 -27.70 15.38
N ALA A 476 -11.27 -28.25 16.03
CA ALA A 476 -10.79 -29.61 15.71
C ALA A 476 -11.91 -30.67 15.81
N ARG A 477 -12.74 -30.61 16.86
CA ARG A 477 -13.90 -31.50 17.01
C ARG A 477 -14.91 -31.37 15.86
N LEU A 478 -15.10 -30.17 15.30
CA LEU A 478 -15.97 -29.96 14.12
C LEU A 478 -15.37 -30.56 12.83
N LEU A 479 -14.05 -30.66 12.71
CA LEU A 479 -13.39 -31.26 11.54
C LEU A 479 -13.53 -32.79 11.52
N ASP A 480 -13.38 -33.46 12.66
CA ASP A 480 -13.69 -34.89 12.79
C ASP A 480 -15.17 -35.17 12.53
N ASP A 481 -16.06 -34.29 13.04
CA ASP A 481 -17.50 -34.40 12.82
C ASP A 481 -17.88 -34.18 11.33
N TYR A 482 -17.26 -33.21 10.64
CA TYR A 482 -17.39 -33.04 9.18
C TYR A 482 -16.94 -34.28 8.42
N LYS A 483 -15.75 -34.80 8.74
CA LYS A 483 -15.21 -36.01 8.09
C LYS A 483 -16.11 -37.23 8.29
N ALA A 484 -16.74 -37.38 9.45
CA ALA A 484 -17.70 -38.45 9.71
C ALA A 484 -19.00 -38.36 8.88
N HIS A 485 -19.32 -37.20 8.28
CA HIS A 485 -20.52 -36.98 7.47
C HIS A 485 -20.23 -36.84 5.96
N HIS A 486 -19.02 -36.39 5.60
CA HIS A 486 -18.63 -36.10 4.20
C HIS A 486 -17.42 -36.93 3.70
N GLY A 487 -16.81 -37.76 4.54
CA GLY A 487 -15.78 -38.74 4.18
C GLY A 487 -14.35 -38.19 4.11
N ASN A 488 -14.12 -37.07 3.42
CA ASN A 488 -12.78 -36.49 3.20
C ASN A 488 -12.85 -34.96 3.09
N ALA A 489 -11.84 -34.27 3.64
CA ALA A 489 -11.81 -32.81 3.74
C ALA A 489 -11.46 -32.04 2.45
N TYR A 490 -11.08 -32.67 1.33
CA TYR A 490 -10.86 -31.93 0.06
C TYR A 490 -12.12 -31.24 -0.49
N THR A 491 -13.30 -31.55 0.04
CA THR A 491 -14.57 -30.88 -0.28
C THR A 491 -14.84 -29.62 0.56
N LEU A 492 -13.93 -29.25 1.47
CA LEU A 492 -13.92 -27.93 2.12
C LEU A 492 -13.40 -26.86 1.14
N ILE A 493 -13.98 -25.66 1.21
CA ILE A 493 -13.48 -24.50 0.47
C ILE A 493 -12.25 -23.88 1.15
N GLY A 494 -11.36 -23.26 0.38
CA GLY A 494 -10.10 -22.67 0.83
C GLY A 494 -10.20 -21.69 2.00
N SER A 495 -11.31 -20.96 2.20
CA SER A 495 -11.48 -20.10 3.38
C SER A 495 -11.54 -20.89 4.70
N ALA A 496 -11.85 -22.19 4.66
CA ALA A 496 -11.73 -23.06 5.83
C ALA A 496 -10.25 -23.28 6.23
N LEU A 497 -9.31 -23.16 5.29
CA LEU A 497 -7.87 -23.31 5.58
C LEU A 497 -7.42 -22.29 6.62
N TYR A 498 -7.76 -21.01 6.45
CA TYR A 498 -7.46 -19.94 7.42
C TYR A 498 -7.93 -20.30 8.83
N ASN A 499 -9.15 -20.83 8.94
CA ASN A 499 -9.74 -21.26 10.21
C ASN A 499 -9.00 -22.46 10.83
N ILE A 500 -8.74 -23.52 10.06
CA ILE A 500 -8.00 -24.71 10.52
C ILE A 500 -6.58 -24.34 10.98
N THR A 501 -5.96 -23.44 10.23
CA THR A 501 -4.62 -22.88 10.42
C THR A 501 -4.56 -22.06 11.71
N MET A 502 -5.54 -21.18 11.93
CA MET A 502 -5.66 -20.43 13.19
C MET A 502 -5.85 -21.33 14.41
N ALA A 503 -6.71 -22.35 14.33
CA ALA A 503 -6.81 -23.35 15.40
C ALA A 503 -5.48 -24.11 15.61
N ALA A 504 -4.75 -24.42 14.54
CA ALA A 504 -3.51 -25.17 14.61
C ALA A 504 -2.42 -24.41 15.38
N THR A 505 -2.09 -23.15 15.08
CA THR A 505 -1.06 -22.45 15.88
C THR A 505 -1.52 -22.04 17.26
N THR A 506 -2.80 -21.79 17.50
CA THR A 506 -3.28 -21.63 18.89
C THR A 506 -3.01 -22.88 19.72
N LEU A 507 -3.08 -24.07 19.13
CA LEU A 507 -2.70 -25.33 19.79
C LEU A 507 -1.18 -25.51 19.87
N VAL A 508 -0.42 -25.26 18.80
CA VAL A 508 1.07 -25.33 18.85
C VAL A 508 1.62 -24.40 19.93
N ALA A 509 1.15 -23.16 19.97
CA ALA A 509 1.53 -22.14 20.92
C ALA A 509 1.29 -22.57 22.36
N ASP A 510 0.10 -23.11 22.65
CA ASP A 510 -0.26 -23.53 23.99
C ASP A 510 0.51 -24.78 24.44
N ILE A 511 0.69 -25.78 23.56
CA ILE A 511 1.46 -27.00 23.86
C ILE A 511 2.94 -26.67 24.12
N SER A 512 3.56 -25.82 23.29
CA SER A 512 4.97 -25.44 23.48
C SER A 512 5.23 -24.70 24.79
N GLU A 513 4.24 -23.93 25.23
CA GLU A 513 4.31 -23.15 26.46
C GLU A 513 3.96 -23.96 27.72
N LYS A 514 3.32 -25.12 27.56
CA LYS A 514 2.94 -26.11 28.60
C LYS A 514 4.01 -27.21 28.80
N SER A 515 5.29 -26.87 28.67
CA SER A 515 6.40 -27.83 28.53
C SER A 515 6.62 -28.88 29.63
N ASN A 516 5.84 -28.87 30.72
CA ASN A 516 5.80 -29.91 31.77
C ASN A 516 4.37 -30.32 32.20
N GLU A 517 3.31 -29.94 31.47
CA GLU A 517 1.90 -30.26 31.79
C GLU A 517 1.28 -31.23 30.76
N ASP A 518 0.26 -31.99 31.19
CA ASP A 518 -0.45 -32.93 30.31
C ASP A 518 -1.23 -32.19 29.21
N SER A 519 -0.62 -32.11 28.03
CA SER A 519 -1.15 -31.48 26.82
C SER A 519 -1.66 -32.52 25.81
N SER A 520 -2.06 -33.72 26.27
CA SER A 520 -2.47 -34.83 25.41
C SER A 520 -3.74 -34.53 24.59
N SER A 521 -4.67 -33.74 25.12
CA SER A 521 -5.92 -33.40 24.41
C SER A 521 -5.67 -32.42 23.27
N GLU A 522 -4.86 -31.40 23.53
CA GLU A 522 -4.44 -30.34 22.61
C GLU A 522 -3.60 -30.93 21.47
N SER A 523 -2.73 -31.89 21.79
CA SER A 523 -1.95 -32.65 20.80
C SER A 523 -2.85 -33.46 19.85
N ALA A 524 -3.93 -34.06 20.35
CA ALA A 524 -4.90 -34.76 19.51
C ALA A 524 -5.69 -33.81 18.59
N TYR A 525 -6.10 -32.63 19.11
CA TYR A 525 -6.75 -31.61 18.29
C TYR A 525 -5.82 -31.05 17.19
N LEU A 526 -4.54 -30.84 17.50
CA LEU A 526 -3.53 -30.41 16.53
C LEU A 526 -3.32 -31.46 15.42
N ALA A 527 -3.28 -32.75 15.78
CA ALA A 527 -3.22 -33.85 14.81
C ALA A 527 -4.44 -33.87 13.87
N THR A 528 -5.65 -33.61 14.38
CA THR A 528 -6.84 -33.47 13.54
C THR A 528 -6.73 -32.30 12.57
N CYS A 529 -6.24 -31.12 13.00
CA CYS A 529 -6.00 -29.99 12.09
C CYS A 529 -4.98 -30.31 10.98
N LEU A 530 -3.83 -30.91 11.33
CA LEU A 530 -2.79 -31.32 10.38
C LEU A 530 -3.30 -32.33 9.34
N ARG A 531 -4.09 -33.32 9.78
CA ARG A 531 -4.72 -34.33 8.92
C ARG A 531 -5.70 -33.69 7.94
N THR A 532 -6.54 -32.75 8.41
CA THR A 532 -7.48 -32.02 7.55
C THR A 532 -6.76 -31.16 6.50
N MET A 533 -5.69 -30.45 6.87
CA MET A 533 -4.88 -29.71 5.87
C MET A 533 -4.22 -30.65 4.85
N LYS A 534 -3.75 -31.84 5.27
CA LYS A 534 -3.18 -32.85 4.35
C LYS A 534 -4.21 -33.39 3.36
N GLU A 535 -5.47 -33.48 3.77
CA GLU A 535 -6.59 -33.86 2.90
C GLU A 535 -6.93 -32.74 1.89
N MET A 536 -6.90 -31.46 2.31
CA MET A 536 -7.20 -30.30 1.45
C MET A 536 -6.16 -30.04 0.35
N GLU A 537 -4.92 -30.55 0.43
CA GLU A 537 -3.87 -30.37 -0.60
C GLU A 537 -4.28 -30.87 -2.00
N ASN A 538 -5.31 -31.71 -2.08
CA ASN A 538 -5.83 -32.28 -3.33
C ASN A 538 -6.72 -31.31 -4.12
N SER A 539 -7.20 -30.23 -3.50
CA SER A 539 -8.13 -29.26 -4.10
C SER A 539 -7.76 -27.78 -3.84
N GLU A 540 -6.90 -27.52 -2.85
CA GLU A 540 -6.36 -26.20 -2.50
C GLU A 540 -4.83 -26.30 -2.44
N ILE A 541 -4.10 -25.77 -3.42
CA ILE A 541 -2.62 -25.87 -3.45
C ILE A 541 -2.02 -25.17 -2.22
N VAL A 542 -2.64 -24.05 -1.81
CA VAL A 542 -2.33 -23.31 -0.58
C VAL A 542 -2.33 -24.21 0.66
N ALA A 543 -3.16 -25.26 0.74
CA ALA A 543 -3.17 -26.16 1.90
C ALA A 543 -1.84 -26.93 2.06
N ARG A 544 -1.16 -27.22 0.94
CA ARG A 544 0.21 -27.79 0.93
C ARG A 544 1.21 -26.74 1.43
N SER A 545 1.07 -25.51 0.91
CA SER A 545 1.83 -24.33 1.31
C SER A 545 1.64 -23.92 2.77
N VAL A 546 0.56 -24.36 3.44
CA VAL A 546 0.27 -24.00 4.84
C VAL A 546 0.55 -25.13 5.82
N ARG A 547 0.31 -26.40 5.44
CA ARG A 547 0.55 -27.52 6.35
C ARG A 547 2.02 -27.63 6.76
N LYS A 548 2.99 -27.48 5.83
CA LYS A 548 4.40 -27.56 6.22
C LYS A 548 4.84 -26.33 7.07
N ILE A 549 4.16 -25.18 7.01
CA ILE A 549 4.37 -24.01 7.91
C ILE A 549 4.06 -24.38 9.35
N VAL A 550 2.86 -24.91 9.60
CA VAL A 550 2.47 -25.41 10.94
C VAL A 550 3.47 -26.45 11.43
N GLN A 551 4.00 -27.30 10.54
CA GLN A 551 5.04 -28.29 10.88
C GLN A 551 6.46 -27.70 11.05
N THR A 552 6.79 -26.54 10.48
CA THR A 552 8.01 -25.78 10.78
C THR A 552 7.91 -25.17 12.17
N ILE A 553 6.81 -24.46 12.46
CA ILE A 553 6.55 -23.86 13.77
C ILE A 553 6.54 -24.94 14.87
N MET A 554 5.91 -26.10 14.64
CA MET A 554 6.00 -27.23 15.58
C MET A 554 7.44 -27.69 15.85
N ARG A 555 8.30 -27.75 14.82
CA ARG A 555 9.71 -28.15 14.97
C ARG A 555 10.50 -27.12 15.79
N MET A 556 10.33 -25.82 15.50
CA MET A 556 10.95 -24.71 16.25
C MET A 556 10.49 -24.72 17.71
N CYS A 557 9.19 -24.83 17.94
CA CYS A 557 8.56 -24.85 19.26
C CYS A 557 8.69 -26.21 19.99
N ASN A 558 9.48 -27.16 19.47
CA ASN A 558 9.69 -28.52 20.00
C ASN A 558 8.44 -29.41 20.18
N VAL A 559 7.29 -29.01 19.62
CA VAL A 559 6.00 -29.71 19.77
C VAL A 559 6.02 -31.03 18.99
N GLY A 560 5.74 -32.13 19.69
CA GLY A 560 5.71 -33.48 19.11
C GLY A 560 6.96 -34.33 19.37
N LYS A 561 7.99 -33.81 20.06
CA LYS A 561 9.10 -34.63 20.57
C LYS A 561 8.63 -35.49 21.75
N THR A 562 8.27 -36.74 21.50
CA THR A 562 8.00 -37.73 22.57
C THR A 562 9.23 -37.90 23.45
N SER A 563 9.11 -37.65 24.75
CA SER A 563 10.21 -37.73 25.71
C SER A 563 10.70 -39.17 25.89
N GLY A 564 11.86 -39.48 25.29
CA GLY A 564 12.49 -40.80 25.26
C GLY A 564 13.06 -41.30 26.59
N HIS A 565 12.27 -41.26 27.66
CA HIS A 565 12.59 -41.97 28.91
C HIS A 565 12.27 -43.46 28.74
N THR A 566 13.23 -44.23 28.23
CA THR A 566 13.22 -45.71 28.31
C THR A 566 14.03 -46.17 29.52
N PRO A 567 13.40 -46.67 30.61
CA PRO A 567 14.13 -47.30 31.70
C PRO A 567 14.83 -48.58 31.20
N ARG A 568 16.04 -48.86 31.70
CA ARG A 568 16.69 -50.17 31.47
C ARG A 568 15.97 -51.26 32.28
N GLY A 569 15.10 -52.04 31.63
CA GLY A 569 14.55 -53.26 32.23
C GLY A 569 13.50 -53.98 31.39
N SER A 570 13.71 -55.28 31.17
CA SER A 570 12.76 -56.30 30.64
C SER A 570 12.02 -56.00 29.31
N ALA A 571 12.32 -56.82 28.30
CA ALA A 571 11.40 -57.16 27.19
C ALA A 571 10.15 -57.90 27.74
N PRO A 572 8.99 -57.99 27.03
CA PRO A 572 8.89 -58.33 25.60
C PRO A 572 7.79 -57.60 24.78
N HIS A 573 7.59 -58.09 23.55
CA HIS A 573 6.56 -57.75 22.55
C HIS A 573 6.69 -56.40 21.83
N ALA A 574 7.38 -56.44 20.68
CA ALA A 574 7.09 -55.56 19.56
C ALA A 574 5.99 -56.18 18.68
N GLU A 575 4.93 -55.43 18.38
CA GLU A 575 4.09 -55.68 17.20
C GLU A 575 4.51 -54.69 16.11
N GLU A 576 5.05 -55.21 15.01
CA GLU A 576 5.49 -54.39 13.87
C GLU A 576 4.31 -53.91 13.05
N PHE A 577 4.12 -52.59 12.95
CA PHE A 577 3.20 -52.00 11.96
C PHE A 577 3.79 -52.19 10.55
N ARG A 578 3.41 -53.28 9.88
CA ARG A 578 3.83 -53.56 8.49
C ARG A 578 3.14 -52.61 7.50
N PRO A 579 3.87 -52.06 6.51
CA PRO A 579 3.24 -51.39 5.38
C PRO A 579 2.56 -52.42 4.46
N VAL A 580 1.34 -52.11 4.01
CA VAL A 580 0.59 -52.95 3.06
C VAL A 580 1.02 -52.59 1.64
N ARG A 581 1.62 -53.55 0.92
CA ARG A 581 1.73 -53.47 -0.55
C ARG A 581 0.36 -53.67 -1.19
N TRP A 582 0.10 -52.93 -2.24
CA TRP A 582 -0.90 -53.26 -3.25
C TRP A 582 -0.19 -53.56 -4.56
N GLU A 583 -0.36 -54.78 -5.07
CA GLU A 583 0.11 -55.17 -6.40
C GLU A 583 -1.00 -54.88 -7.40
N VAL A 584 -0.63 -54.43 -8.61
CA VAL A 584 -1.55 -54.22 -9.73
C VAL A 584 -1.10 -55.12 -10.87
N ASP A 585 -2.00 -55.97 -11.33
CA ASP A 585 -1.73 -57.01 -12.32
C ASP A 585 -1.62 -56.43 -13.75
N GLN A 586 -0.86 -57.12 -14.62
CA GLN A 586 -0.57 -56.64 -15.98
C GLN A 586 -1.55 -57.21 -17.01
N THR A 587 -2.04 -56.38 -17.93
CA THR A 587 -2.47 -56.86 -19.26
C THR A 587 -2.39 -55.76 -20.32
N HIS A 588 -1.49 -55.93 -21.30
CA HIS A 588 -1.48 -55.18 -22.56
C HIS A 588 -2.47 -55.79 -23.58
N PRO A 589 -2.80 -55.05 -24.64
CA PRO A 589 -2.31 -55.50 -25.95
C PRO A 589 -1.48 -54.43 -26.70
N GLN A 590 -0.95 -54.81 -27.88
CA GLN A 590 0.09 -54.10 -28.64
C GLN A 590 -0.42 -53.47 -29.95
N VAL A 591 0.44 -52.63 -30.57
CA VAL A 591 0.72 -52.41 -32.02
C VAL A 591 1.11 -50.92 -32.19
N GLY A 592 2.15 -50.52 -32.93
CA GLY A 592 3.20 -51.25 -33.68
C GLY A 592 4.28 -50.26 -34.17
N ALA A 593 5.46 -50.74 -34.59
CA ALA A 593 6.65 -49.89 -34.76
C ALA A 593 7.01 -49.54 -36.23
N MET A 594 7.79 -48.47 -36.41
CA MET A 594 8.69 -48.25 -37.56
C MET A 594 9.86 -47.32 -37.16
N GLU A 595 11.00 -47.44 -37.85
CA GLU A 595 12.31 -46.90 -37.44
C GLU A 595 12.86 -45.84 -38.43
N HIS A 596 13.73 -44.93 -37.95
CA HIS A 596 15.09 -44.75 -38.51
C HIS A 596 15.96 -43.70 -37.77
N ASP A 597 17.12 -44.16 -37.31
CA ASP A 597 18.47 -43.52 -37.34
C ASP A 597 18.76 -42.06 -36.92
N SER A 598 19.46 -41.96 -35.78
CA SER A 598 20.92 -41.67 -35.70
C SER A 598 21.46 -40.37 -35.06
N ASN A 599 22.11 -40.59 -33.91
CA ASN A 599 23.35 -39.95 -33.43
C ASN A 599 23.33 -38.47 -32.90
N PRO A 600 24.33 -38.05 -32.09
CA PRO A 600 23.96 -37.61 -30.74
C PRO A 600 24.66 -36.35 -30.19
N GLY A 601 24.16 -35.86 -29.05
CA GLY A 601 25.01 -35.36 -27.96
C GLY A 601 24.78 -33.93 -27.48
N SER A 602 24.03 -33.79 -26.38
CA SER A 602 24.32 -32.79 -25.35
C SER A 602 23.71 -33.19 -23.99
N THR A 603 24.59 -33.20 -23.00
CA THR A 603 24.45 -33.33 -21.53
C THR A 603 23.23 -32.74 -20.81
N MET A 604 22.99 -33.30 -19.60
CA MET A 604 22.15 -32.83 -18.47
C MET A 604 20.63 -33.06 -18.62
N THR A 605 20.05 -34.05 -17.93
CA THR A 605 19.62 -34.03 -16.50
C THR A 605 18.57 -32.95 -16.23
N ALA A 606 17.29 -33.29 -16.32
CA ALA A 606 16.53 -33.91 -15.21
C ALA A 606 16.19 -32.90 -14.11
N LEU A 607 15.12 -32.13 -14.36
CA LEU A 607 14.33 -31.52 -13.29
C LEU A 607 13.72 -32.64 -12.44
N ASN A 608 13.73 -32.45 -11.13
CA ASN A 608 12.99 -33.26 -10.17
C ASN A 608 12.67 -32.38 -8.95
N PHE A 609 11.53 -32.64 -8.30
CA PHE A 609 10.82 -31.66 -7.47
C PHE A 609 11.34 -31.50 -6.02
N GLU A 610 10.77 -30.48 -5.35
CA GLU A 610 10.82 -30.16 -3.90
C GLU A 610 12.10 -29.44 -3.38
N ALA A 611 12.04 -28.51 -2.39
CA ALA A 611 10.92 -27.86 -1.68
C ALA A 611 11.32 -26.42 -1.26
N PHE A 612 10.45 -25.40 -1.35
CA PHE A 612 9.31 -25.07 -0.47
C PHE A 612 9.72 -24.71 0.98
N ASP A 613 9.78 -23.40 1.29
CA ASP A 613 10.03 -22.84 2.64
C ASP A 613 8.90 -21.90 3.12
N MET A 614 8.81 -21.67 4.44
CA MET A 614 7.55 -21.90 5.14
C MET A 614 7.25 -21.03 6.38
N ASP A 615 7.28 -19.69 6.25
CA ASP A 615 6.96 -18.76 7.36
C ASP A 615 5.80 -17.78 7.09
N SER A 616 5.12 -17.85 5.94
CA SER A 616 4.19 -16.80 5.46
C SER A 616 2.78 -16.78 6.06
N PHE A 617 2.44 -17.58 7.07
CA PHE A 617 1.02 -17.79 7.47
C PHE A 617 0.60 -17.43 8.91
N PHE A 618 1.47 -16.87 9.76
CA PHE A 618 1.06 -16.50 11.12
C PHE A 618 1.65 -15.20 11.67
N PRO A 619 0.81 -14.18 11.95
CA PRO A 619 1.23 -13.06 12.78
C PRO A 619 1.20 -13.47 14.26
N PHE A 620 2.37 -13.78 14.83
CA PHE A 620 2.87 -13.38 16.16
C PHE A 620 4.19 -14.13 16.47
N PRO A 621 5.29 -13.47 16.89
CA PRO A 621 6.55 -14.14 17.22
C PRO A 621 6.42 -15.07 18.43
N PHE A 622 7.23 -16.13 18.47
CA PHE A 622 7.13 -17.16 19.52
C PHE A 622 8.31 -17.23 20.51
N GLU A 623 9.23 -16.27 20.45
CA GLU A 623 10.56 -16.44 21.05
C GLU A 623 10.76 -15.89 22.47
N GLN A 624 9.80 -15.17 23.07
CA GLN A 624 9.93 -14.72 24.47
C GLN A 624 9.31 -15.71 25.45
N ALA A 625 9.77 -16.97 25.46
CA ALA A 625 9.18 -18.02 26.31
C ALA A 625 10.13 -19.11 26.86
N LEU A 626 11.46 -18.92 26.98
CA LEU A 626 12.29 -19.58 28.04
C LEU A 626 13.79 -19.19 28.02
N PRO A 627 14.32 -18.59 29.10
CA PRO A 627 15.75 -18.61 29.41
C PRO A 627 16.13 -19.80 30.32
N ASN A 628 17.32 -20.37 30.10
CA ASN A 628 18.15 -21.25 30.96
C ASN A 628 18.50 -22.62 30.33
N LEU A 629 19.69 -22.71 29.70
CA LEU A 629 20.57 -23.90 29.80
C LEU A 629 21.99 -23.63 29.23
N GLN A 630 22.76 -22.77 29.90
CA GLN A 630 24.22 -22.80 29.82
C GLN A 630 24.77 -23.69 30.94
N SER A 631 25.23 -24.91 30.62
CA SER A 631 26.21 -25.68 31.41
C SER A 631 26.52 -27.03 30.74
N ALA A 632 27.62 -27.67 31.15
CA ALA A 632 28.15 -28.95 30.65
C ALA A 632 28.56 -28.95 29.15
N GLY A 633 29.82 -28.61 28.89
CA GLY A 633 30.46 -28.81 27.58
C GLY A 633 31.07 -30.21 27.41
N SER A 634 31.93 -30.35 26.38
CA SER A 634 32.62 -31.59 25.96
C SER A 634 31.71 -32.70 25.42
N PHE A 635 31.75 -32.89 24.09
CA PHE A 635 32.39 -34.09 23.54
C PHE A 635 32.80 -33.89 22.07
N ALA A 636 34.10 -33.71 21.83
CA ALA A 636 34.68 -33.78 20.49
C ALA A 636 35.09 -35.24 20.20
N ALA A 637 34.18 -36.03 19.61
CA ALA A 637 34.44 -37.41 19.19
C ALA A 637 33.31 -37.98 18.28
N LEU A 638 33.13 -37.43 17.07
CA LEU A 638 32.25 -38.03 16.04
C LEU A 638 32.66 -37.66 14.59
N ASP A 639 33.92 -37.25 14.42
CA ASP A 639 34.47 -36.56 13.24
C ASP A 639 35.12 -37.53 12.21
N GLU A 640 34.77 -38.82 12.26
CA GLU A 640 35.58 -39.90 11.70
C GLU A 640 34.81 -40.91 10.82
N PHE A 641 33.64 -40.51 10.29
CA PHE A 641 32.87 -41.36 9.35
C PHE A 641 32.33 -40.67 8.08
N TYR A 642 32.59 -39.37 7.88
CA TYR A 642 32.22 -38.64 6.66
C TYR A 642 33.34 -37.67 6.21
N GLN A 643 34.53 -38.21 5.93
CA GLN A 643 35.56 -37.50 5.16
C GLN A 643 35.69 -38.10 3.75
N GLY A 644 34.81 -37.62 2.87
CA GLY A 644 34.74 -37.95 1.45
C GLY A 644 34.00 -36.83 0.72
N SER A 645 34.70 -35.72 0.48
CA SER A 645 34.14 -34.49 -0.08
C SER A 645 33.59 -34.70 -1.52
N THR A 646 32.58 -33.97 -1.99
CA THR A 646 32.41 -32.50 -1.89
C THR A 646 30.94 -32.03 -1.90
N THR A 647 30.67 -31.00 -1.07
CA THR A 647 29.63 -29.95 -1.22
C THR A 647 28.16 -30.35 -1.47
N GLU A 648 27.37 -30.45 -0.39
CA GLU A 648 25.90 -30.28 -0.43
C GLU A 648 25.39 -29.04 0.34
N GLU A 649 26.23 -28.34 1.12
CA GLU A 649 25.87 -27.10 1.85
C GLU A 649 25.59 -25.88 0.94
N SER A 650 25.56 -26.07 -0.38
CA SER A 650 25.47 -24.99 -1.39
C SER A 650 24.19 -25.00 -2.23
N PHE A 651 23.21 -25.86 -1.92
CA PHE A 651 21.93 -25.91 -2.66
C PHE A 651 20.74 -25.22 -1.96
N ILE A 652 20.94 -24.61 -0.79
CA ILE A 652 19.94 -23.76 -0.11
C ILE A 652 20.12 -22.29 -0.53
N MET A 653 20.10 -22.02 -1.84
CA MET A 653 20.01 -20.68 -2.43
C MET A 653 19.25 -20.77 -3.76
N GLY A 654 17.92 -20.57 -3.73
CA GLY A 654 17.03 -20.81 -4.88
C GLY A 654 16.02 -19.71 -5.21
N LEU A 655 15.78 -18.77 -4.29
CA LEU A 655 15.18 -17.46 -4.59
C LEU A 655 16.13 -16.39 -4.05
N ASP A 656 16.63 -15.55 -4.95
CA ASP A 656 17.64 -14.51 -4.66
C ASP A 656 17.02 -13.35 -3.86
N THR A 657 16.79 -13.55 -2.56
CA THR A 657 16.32 -12.54 -1.60
C THR A 657 17.41 -11.50 -1.35
N LYS A 658 17.59 -10.59 -2.30
CA LYS A 658 18.79 -9.75 -2.44
C LYS A 658 19.12 -8.99 -1.15
N GLN A 659 20.25 -9.34 -0.56
CA GLN A 659 20.80 -8.74 0.66
C GLN A 659 21.83 -7.68 0.27
N TYR A 660 21.73 -6.50 0.88
CA TYR A 660 22.66 -5.38 0.68
C TYR A 660 23.14 -4.80 2.02
N ASP A 661 24.29 -4.13 2.03
CA ASP A 661 24.64 -3.24 3.13
C ASP A 661 23.78 -1.98 3.10
N ALA A 662 23.56 -1.42 1.91
CA ALA A 662 22.69 -0.27 1.71
C ALA A 662 21.82 -0.37 0.44
N ILE A 663 20.56 0.05 0.55
CA ILE A 663 19.68 0.32 -0.60
C ILE A 663 19.56 1.83 -0.80
N ILE A 664 19.71 2.28 -2.05
CA ILE A 664 19.57 3.68 -2.45
C ILE A 664 18.25 3.87 -3.22
N ILE A 665 17.52 4.93 -2.90
CA ILE A 665 16.21 5.23 -3.50
C ILE A 665 16.29 6.52 -4.32
N GLY A 666 16.43 6.39 -5.65
CA GLY A 666 16.42 7.52 -6.60
C GLY A 666 17.78 7.88 -7.22
N GLY A 667 17.88 7.76 -8.54
CA GLY A 667 19.05 8.00 -9.39
C GLY A 667 19.31 9.46 -9.80
N GLY A 668 19.07 10.40 -8.89
CA GLY A 668 19.54 11.79 -9.02
C GLY A 668 20.98 11.97 -8.52
N PHE A 669 21.46 13.22 -8.45
CA PHE A 669 22.80 13.56 -7.92
C PHE A 669 23.10 12.90 -6.56
N GLY A 670 22.11 12.87 -5.66
CA GLY A 670 22.20 12.20 -4.36
C GLY A 670 22.55 10.71 -4.49
N GLY A 671 21.66 9.91 -5.10
CA GLY A 671 21.85 8.46 -5.21
C GLY A 671 23.05 8.07 -6.05
N VAL A 672 23.32 8.79 -7.14
CA VAL A 672 24.50 8.56 -8.00
C VAL A 672 25.81 8.77 -7.25
N TYR A 673 25.93 9.81 -6.41
CA TYR A 673 27.11 9.99 -5.56
C TYR A 673 27.24 8.87 -4.52
N HIS A 674 26.16 8.55 -3.82
CA HIS A 674 26.22 7.56 -2.73
C HIS A 674 26.49 6.14 -3.27
N LEU A 675 25.98 5.78 -4.44
CA LEU A 675 26.26 4.50 -5.09
C LEU A 675 27.76 4.37 -5.42
N HIS A 676 28.35 5.39 -6.04
CA HIS A 676 29.80 5.43 -6.28
C HIS A 676 30.61 5.40 -4.96
N HIS A 677 30.27 6.28 -4.02
CA HIS A 677 31.04 6.50 -2.80
C HIS A 677 31.03 5.26 -1.88
N LEU A 678 29.86 4.64 -1.68
CA LEU A 678 29.76 3.45 -0.83
C LEU A 678 30.37 2.21 -1.50
N ARG A 679 30.24 2.03 -2.83
CA ARG A 679 30.99 1.00 -3.57
C ARG A 679 32.51 1.18 -3.42
N LYS A 680 33.00 2.43 -3.49
CA LYS A 680 34.43 2.76 -3.31
C LYS A 680 34.93 2.48 -1.89
N LEU A 681 34.04 2.53 -0.88
CA LEU A 681 34.30 2.13 0.50
C LEU A 681 34.12 0.61 0.75
N GLY A 682 33.79 -0.18 -0.28
CA GLY A 682 33.69 -1.63 -0.21
C GLY A 682 32.35 -2.18 0.31
N PHE A 683 31.28 -1.38 0.30
CA PHE A 683 29.93 -1.85 0.66
C PHE A 683 29.21 -2.50 -0.53
N ASN A 684 28.40 -3.52 -0.26
CA ASN A 684 27.45 -4.07 -1.22
C ASN A 684 26.21 -3.16 -1.27
N VAL A 685 26.02 -2.44 -2.38
CA VAL A 685 25.02 -1.37 -2.50
C VAL A 685 24.30 -1.44 -3.84
N HIS A 686 22.98 -1.29 -3.81
CA HIS A 686 22.12 -1.31 -4.99
C HIS A 686 21.13 -0.15 -4.98
N MET A 687 20.77 0.36 -6.16
CA MET A 687 19.85 1.48 -6.31
C MET A 687 18.57 1.11 -7.05
N PHE A 688 17.43 1.55 -6.52
CA PHE A 688 16.14 1.48 -7.20
C PHE A 688 15.77 2.88 -7.72
N GLU A 689 15.55 2.99 -9.03
CA GLU A 689 15.05 4.19 -9.70
C GLU A 689 13.71 3.90 -10.38
N ALA A 690 12.73 4.76 -10.12
CA ALA A 690 11.37 4.59 -10.64
C ALA A 690 11.24 4.90 -12.14
N GLY A 691 12.17 5.68 -12.71
CA GLY A 691 12.27 6.00 -14.12
C GLY A 691 13.13 4.98 -14.89
N SER A 692 13.19 5.14 -16.22
CA SER A 692 13.94 4.24 -17.10
C SER A 692 15.44 4.56 -17.21
N GLN A 693 15.89 5.70 -16.68
CA GLN A 693 17.27 6.20 -16.80
C GLN A 693 17.69 7.07 -15.60
N LEU A 694 19.00 7.33 -15.50
CA LEU A 694 19.59 8.24 -14.52
C LEU A 694 19.24 9.72 -14.77
N GLY A 695 19.48 10.54 -13.74
CA GLY A 695 19.37 12.00 -13.75
C GLY A 695 18.28 12.54 -12.83
N GLY A 696 17.42 11.67 -12.29
CA GLY A 696 16.36 12.03 -11.35
C GLY A 696 15.48 13.16 -11.90
N VAL A 697 15.59 14.35 -11.30
CA VAL A 697 14.88 15.56 -11.76
C VAL A 697 15.07 15.86 -13.25
N TRP A 698 16.24 15.56 -13.83
CA TRP A 698 16.54 15.79 -15.26
C TRP A 698 16.01 14.70 -16.19
N TYR A 699 15.67 13.53 -15.66
CA TYR A 699 14.88 12.54 -16.38
C TYR A 699 13.42 12.98 -16.44
N TRP A 700 12.80 13.21 -15.27
CA TRP A 700 11.37 13.48 -15.12
C TRP A 700 10.92 14.85 -15.68
N ASN A 701 11.56 15.95 -15.27
CA ASN A 701 11.16 17.31 -15.66
C ASN A 701 11.62 17.64 -17.09
N CYS A 702 10.83 17.22 -18.08
CA CYS A 702 11.15 17.37 -19.51
C CYS A 702 10.31 18.41 -20.26
N TYR A 703 9.67 19.33 -19.52
CA TYR A 703 8.90 20.44 -20.06
C TYR A 703 9.76 21.39 -20.94
N PRO A 704 9.15 22.12 -21.90
CA PRO A 704 9.85 23.08 -22.75
C PRO A 704 10.61 24.12 -21.92
N GLY A 705 11.93 24.23 -22.15
CA GLY A 705 12.79 25.19 -21.47
C GLY A 705 13.47 24.70 -20.19
N ALA A 706 13.22 23.46 -19.75
CA ALA A 706 13.81 22.87 -18.54
C ALA A 706 15.36 23.00 -18.51
N ARG A 707 15.86 23.79 -17.55
CA ARG A 707 17.26 24.26 -17.50
C ARG A 707 17.73 24.53 -16.07
N VAL A 708 19.03 24.38 -15.81
CA VAL A 708 19.63 24.72 -14.50
C VAL A 708 19.57 26.22 -14.19
N ASP A 709 19.54 26.57 -12.90
CA ASP A 709 19.71 27.94 -12.39
C ASP A 709 21.12 28.19 -11.83
N THR A 710 21.98 27.18 -11.87
CA THR A 710 23.33 27.14 -11.31
C THR A 710 24.32 27.01 -12.46
N GLU A 711 25.33 27.89 -12.53
CA GLU A 711 26.20 28.00 -13.71
C GLU A 711 27.28 26.91 -13.81
N CYS A 712 27.74 26.65 -15.03
CA CYS A 712 28.93 25.87 -15.32
C CYS A 712 30.18 26.52 -14.68
N PRO A 713 31.08 25.76 -14.01
CA PRO A 713 31.10 24.31 -13.79
C PRO A 713 30.63 23.90 -12.38
N VAL A 714 29.69 24.63 -11.78
CA VAL A 714 29.25 24.41 -10.37
C VAL A 714 28.24 23.26 -10.25
N TYR A 715 27.36 23.08 -11.24
CA TYR A 715 26.28 22.10 -11.17
C TYR A 715 26.70 20.69 -11.66
N GLN A 716 27.76 20.15 -11.06
CA GLN A 716 28.33 18.83 -11.34
C GLN A 716 29.04 18.25 -10.10
N PHE A 717 29.41 16.99 -10.15
CA PHE A 717 30.31 16.38 -9.17
C PHE A 717 31.73 16.98 -9.21
N SER A 718 32.43 16.89 -8.08
CA SER A 718 33.78 17.38 -7.84
C SER A 718 34.89 16.35 -8.13
N ASP A 719 34.56 15.16 -8.63
CA ASP A 719 35.55 14.16 -9.05
C ASP A 719 36.33 14.66 -10.28
N SER A 720 37.65 14.55 -10.25
CA SER A 720 38.53 14.92 -11.35
C SER A 720 38.32 14.05 -12.58
N GLU A 721 38.07 12.75 -12.43
CA GLU A 721 37.95 11.85 -13.59
C GLU A 721 36.66 12.10 -14.38
N ILE A 722 35.55 12.43 -13.70
CA ILE A 722 34.32 12.90 -14.34
C ILE A 722 34.58 14.15 -15.19
N PHE A 723 35.26 15.14 -14.61
CA PHE A 723 35.39 16.47 -15.20
C PHE A 723 36.46 16.56 -16.30
N LYS A 724 37.54 15.79 -16.16
CA LYS A 724 38.68 15.67 -17.08
C LYS A 724 38.29 15.56 -18.55
N ASP A 725 37.30 14.72 -18.87
CA ASP A 725 36.86 14.49 -20.26
C ASP A 725 35.50 15.12 -20.61
N TRP A 726 34.72 15.61 -19.64
CA TRP A 726 33.47 16.31 -19.91
C TRP A 726 33.68 17.69 -20.54
N LYS A 727 32.69 18.22 -21.27
CA LYS A 727 32.64 19.62 -21.72
C LYS A 727 31.21 20.13 -21.64
N TRP A 728 31.04 21.34 -21.15
CA TRP A 728 29.76 22.06 -21.19
C TRP A 728 29.69 22.95 -22.43
N THR A 729 28.50 23.08 -23.02
CA THR A 729 28.25 23.90 -24.22
C THR A 729 27.51 25.20 -23.91
N GLU A 730 26.84 25.32 -22.77
CA GLU A 730 26.08 26.51 -22.32
C GLU A 730 26.43 26.87 -20.87
N ARG A 731 26.38 28.16 -20.50
CA ARG A 731 26.65 28.63 -19.12
C ARG A 731 25.67 28.03 -18.12
N TYR A 732 24.40 27.92 -18.52
CA TYR A 732 23.36 27.21 -17.77
C TYR A 732 22.87 26.04 -18.62
N PRO A 733 23.48 24.84 -18.53
CA PRO A 733 23.13 23.66 -19.32
C PRO A 733 21.64 23.28 -19.32
N GLY A 734 21.16 22.82 -20.48
CA GLY A 734 19.77 22.37 -20.66
C GLY A 734 19.54 20.93 -20.19
N ARG A 735 18.28 20.54 -19.95
CA ARG A 735 17.90 19.21 -19.46
C ARG A 735 18.54 18.05 -20.24
N ASP A 736 18.58 18.10 -21.57
CA ASP A 736 19.17 17.01 -22.37
C ASP A 736 20.70 17.00 -22.34
N GLU A 737 21.34 18.12 -22.02
CA GLU A 737 22.78 18.19 -21.73
C GLU A 737 23.09 17.59 -20.35
N LEU A 738 22.22 17.80 -19.37
CA LEU A 738 22.28 17.10 -18.08
C LEU A 738 22.11 15.59 -18.24
N ARG A 739 21.20 15.10 -19.09
CA ARG A 739 21.09 13.66 -19.39
C ARG A 739 22.39 13.09 -19.96
N ARG A 740 23.00 13.76 -20.95
CA ARG A 740 24.32 13.37 -21.49
C ARG A 740 25.43 13.42 -20.43
N TYR A 741 25.39 14.36 -19.49
CA TYR A 741 26.30 14.39 -18.34
C TYR A 741 26.11 13.17 -17.43
N PHE A 742 24.88 12.77 -17.12
CA PHE A 742 24.61 11.56 -16.33
C PHE A 742 25.05 10.26 -17.03
N ASP A 743 24.89 10.15 -18.35
CA ASP A 743 25.42 9.01 -19.12
C ASP A 743 26.97 9.01 -19.18
N HIS A 744 27.60 10.19 -19.19
CA HIS A 744 29.06 10.32 -19.07
C HIS A 744 29.57 9.92 -17.68
N VAL A 745 28.86 10.31 -16.61
CA VAL A 745 29.15 9.88 -15.24
C VAL A 745 29.03 8.37 -15.08
N ASP A 746 27.93 7.79 -15.57
CA ASP A 746 27.71 6.34 -15.60
C ASP A 746 28.81 5.59 -16.34
N LYS A 747 29.27 6.11 -17.50
CA LYS A 747 30.38 5.51 -18.26
C LYS A 747 31.70 5.46 -17.47
N ILE A 748 31.96 6.42 -16.58
CA ILE A 748 33.23 6.51 -15.83
C ILE A 748 33.16 5.80 -14.48
N TRP A 749 32.02 5.87 -13.79
CA TRP A 749 31.82 5.19 -12.50
C TRP A 749 31.21 3.78 -12.62
N ASP A 750 30.82 3.36 -13.83
CA ASP A 750 30.24 2.05 -14.17
C ASP A 750 29.05 1.73 -13.24
N LEU A 751 27.96 2.51 -13.37
CA LEU A 751 26.88 2.54 -12.38
C LEU A 751 25.72 1.62 -12.73
N LYS A 752 25.25 1.62 -13.99
CA LYS A 752 23.98 0.95 -14.41
C LYS A 752 23.85 -0.52 -14.06
N LYS A 753 24.95 -1.24 -13.79
CA LYS A 753 24.95 -2.64 -13.33
C LYS A 753 24.37 -2.83 -11.92
N ASP A 754 24.51 -1.83 -11.04
CA ASP A 754 24.05 -1.86 -9.63
C ASP A 754 22.74 -1.05 -9.47
N ILE A 755 21.96 -0.93 -10.54
CA ILE A 755 20.72 -0.15 -10.59
C ILE A 755 19.60 -1.00 -11.20
N SER A 756 18.44 -1.01 -10.55
CA SER A 756 17.19 -1.44 -11.17
C SER A 756 16.35 -0.22 -11.52
N PHE A 757 16.14 -0.03 -12.82
CA PHE A 757 15.26 1.01 -13.39
C PHE A 757 13.80 0.53 -13.44
N ASN A 758 12.86 1.46 -13.70
CA ASN A 758 11.41 1.22 -13.69
C ASN A 758 10.92 0.57 -12.38
N SER A 759 11.67 0.75 -11.29
CA SER A 759 11.57 0.03 -10.03
C SER A 759 11.31 1.04 -8.91
N ARG A 760 10.03 1.21 -8.56
CA ARG A 760 9.58 2.18 -7.56
C ARG A 760 9.51 1.50 -6.19
N VAL A 761 10.32 1.97 -5.24
CA VAL A 761 10.12 1.61 -3.82
C VAL A 761 8.74 2.10 -3.37
N THR A 762 7.92 1.20 -2.85
CA THR A 762 6.55 1.47 -2.36
C THR A 762 6.46 1.46 -0.84
N ALA A 763 7.23 0.60 -0.18
CA ALA A 763 7.34 0.50 1.27
C ALA A 763 8.78 0.22 1.71
N ALA A 764 9.12 0.58 2.95
CA ALA A 764 10.34 0.17 3.61
C ALA A 764 10.06 0.02 5.11
N HIS A 765 10.08 -1.20 5.63
CA HIS A 765 9.72 -1.47 7.04
C HIS A 765 10.95 -1.95 7.82
N TRP A 766 11.15 -1.45 9.03
CA TRP A 766 12.27 -1.88 9.87
C TRP A 766 12.00 -3.22 10.57
N ASN A 767 12.82 -4.20 10.24
CA ASN A 767 12.84 -5.53 10.81
C ASN A 767 13.77 -5.54 12.05
N LYS A 768 13.14 -5.48 13.23
CA LYS A 768 13.83 -5.45 14.54
C LYS A 768 14.71 -6.67 14.82
N GLU A 769 14.29 -7.85 14.38
CA GLU A 769 14.91 -9.12 14.72
C GLU A 769 16.22 -9.33 13.93
N SER A 770 16.26 -8.86 12.68
CA SER A 770 17.45 -8.92 11.82
C SER A 770 18.28 -7.62 11.77
N SER A 771 17.81 -6.53 12.39
CA SER A 771 18.36 -5.17 12.28
C SER A 771 18.55 -4.71 10.83
N LYS A 772 17.49 -4.85 10.02
CA LYS A 772 17.46 -4.51 8.59
C LYS A 772 16.18 -3.79 8.18
N TRP A 773 16.23 -3.16 7.02
CA TRP A 773 15.08 -2.68 6.27
C TRP A 773 14.63 -3.72 5.24
N ASP A 774 13.36 -4.09 5.32
CA ASP A 774 12.66 -4.87 4.30
C ASP A 774 12.01 -3.88 3.31
N VAL A 775 12.54 -3.81 2.08
CA VAL A 775 12.21 -2.78 1.10
C VAL A 775 11.39 -3.38 -0.04
N THR A 776 10.12 -3.00 -0.14
CA THR A 776 9.20 -3.43 -1.20
C THR A 776 9.35 -2.54 -2.42
N VAL A 777 9.52 -3.16 -3.59
CA VAL A 777 9.78 -2.48 -4.87
C VAL A 777 8.80 -2.99 -5.92
N ALA A 778 7.95 -2.09 -6.41
CA ALA A 778 7.10 -2.34 -7.57
C ALA A 778 7.87 -2.08 -8.86
N GLN A 779 8.07 -3.12 -9.66
CA GLN A 779 8.67 -3.05 -11.00
C GLN A 779 7.58 -3.01 -12.06
N ASN A 780 7.57 -1.96 -12.87
CA ASN A 780 6.65 -1.84 -13.99
C ASN A 780 7.24 -2.51 -15.24
N GLN A 781 6.62 -3.60 -15.70
CA GLN A 781 7.01 -4.34 -16.91
C GLN A 781 5.92 -4.25 -17.99
N ILE A 782 6.29 -4.54 -19.24
CA ILE A 782 5.34 -4.60 -20.36
C ILE A 782 4.49 -5.87 -20.21
N GLY A 783 3.32 -5.74 -19.59
CA GLY A 783 2.39 -6.84 -19.30
C GLY A 783 1.86 -6.85 -17.86
N GLY A 784 2.48 -6.12 -16.93
CA GLY A 784 2.03 -6.04 -15.54
C GLY A 784 3.06 -5.39 -14.61
N SER A 785 2.68 -5.24 -13.34
CA SER A 785 3.58 -4.82 -12.26
C SER A 785 3.92 -6.02 -11.37
N THR A 786 5.21 -6.34 -11.22
CA THR A 786 5.69 -7.32 -10.23
C THR A 786 6.19 -6.59 -9.00
N GLU A 787 5.91 -7.11 -7.80
CA GLU A 787 6.54 -6.62 -6.56
C GLU A 787 7.64 -7.58 -6.13
N LEU A 788 8.78 -7.03 -5.69
CA LEU A 788 9.86 -7.77 -5.05
C LEU A 788 10.19 -7.15 -3.70
N VAL A 789 10.80 -7.92 -2.81
CA VAL A 789 11.36 -7.43 -1.55
C VAL A 789 12.88 -7.59 -1.62
N ALA A 790 13.60 -6.53 -1.23
CA ALA A 790 15.05 -6.53 -1.06
C ALA A 790 15.40 -6.10 0.36
N HIS A 791 16.43 -6.68 0.96
CA HIS A 791 16.79 -6.47 2.35
C HIS A 791 18.08 -5.66 2.45
N SER A 792 18.16 -4.72 3.38
CA SER A 792 19.38 -3.93 3.58
C SER A 792 19.63 -3.55 5.03
N LYS A 793 20.90 -3.38 5.45
CA LYS A 793 21.19 -2.82 6.79
C LYS A 793 20.75 -1.36 6.87
N SER A 794 20.94 -0.59 5.79
CA SER A 794 20.63 0.85 5.72
C SER A 794 19.83 1.22 4.46
N ILE A 795 18.95 2.22 4.57
CA ILE A 795 18.26 2.81 3.40
C ILE A 795 18.63 4.28 3.24
N LEU A 796 18.88 4.69 1.99
CA LEU A 796 19.22 6.05 1.63
C LEU A 796 18.10 6.64 0.77
N CYS A 797 17.26 7.46 1.39
CA CYS A 797 16.20 8.23 0.75
C CYS A 797 16.80 9.39 -0.06
N CYS A 798 17.28 9.08 -1.26
CA CYS A 798 17.78 10.02 -2.27
C CYS A 798 16.67 10.57 -3.18
N THR A 799 15.41 10.54 -2.71
CA THR A 799 14.19 10.81 -3.50
C THR A 799 14.12 12.23 -4.05
N GLY A 800 14.90 13.17 -3.49
CA GLY A 800 14.92 14.57 -3.88
C GLY A 800 13.67 15.36 -3.44
N PHE A 801 13.73 16.68 -3.62
CA PHE A 801 12.73 17.61 -3.08
C PHE A 801 11.48 17.80 -3.95
N ALA A 802 11.45 17.29 -5.18
CA ALA A 802 10.51 17.69 -6.23
C ALA A 802 9.83 16.46 -6.89
N SER A 803 9.38 15.52 -6.06
CA SER A 803 9.01 14.16 -6.51
C SER A 803 7.55 13.77 -6.26
N LYS A 804 6.79 14.66 -5.60
CA LYS A 804 5.34 14.58 -5.42
C LYS A 804 4.72 15.87 -5.99
N PRO A 805 4.15 15.86 -7.21
CA PRO A 805 3.56 17.05 -7.80
C PRO A 805 2.36 17.54 -6.99
N TYR A 806 2.08 18.84 -7.07
CA TYR A 806 0.92 19.44 -6.41
C TYR A 806 0.02 20.14 -7.44
N THR A 807 -1.10 19.50 -7.75
CA THR A 807 -2.22 20.08 -8.49
C THR A 807 -3.27 20.54 -7.47
N PRO A 808 -3.55 21.86 -7.37
CA PRO A 808 -4.66 22.36 -6.57
C PRO A 808 -6.00 21.75 -6.99
N PRO A 809 -6.96 21.56 -6.06
CA PRO A 809 -8.28 21.01 -6.37
C PRO A 809 -9.18 22.05 -7.07
N PHE A 810 -8.84 22.37 -8.31
CA PHE A 810 -9.63 23.27 -9.17
C PHE A 810 -10.98 22.63 -9.52
N ALA A 811 -12.08 23.18 -9.00
CA ALA A 811 -13.43 22.72 -9.33
C ALA A 811 -13.73 22.91 -10.82
N GLY A 812 -14.20 21.87 -11.51
CA GLY A 812 -14.45 21.92 -12.96
C GLY A 812 -13.27 21.50 -13.82
N MET A 813 -12.10 21.18 -13.25
CA MET A 813 -10.93 20.68 -13.99
C MET A 813 -11.22 19.35 -14.73
N GLU A 814 -12.19 18.58 -14.24
CA GLU A 814 -12.73 17.38 -14.88
C GLU A 814 -13.51 17.67 -16.18
N LYS A 815 -14.04 18.89 -16.35
CA LYS A 815 -14.83 19.33 -17.50
C LYS A 815 -13.99 19.98 -18.61
N PHE A 816 -12.72 20.29 -18.34
CA PHE A 816 -11.84 20.83 -19.37
C PHE A 816 -11.50 19.74 -20.39
N GLU A 817 -12.03 19.87 -21.61
CA GLU A 817 -11.89 18.90 -22.70
C GLU A 817 -10.48 18.91 -23.34
N GLY A 818 -9.72 19.99 -23.14
CA GLY A 818 -8.35 20.14 -23.64
C GLY A 818 -7.30 19.33 -22.87
N LEU A 819 -6.08 19.33 -23.40
CA LEU A 819 -4.96 18.57 -22.84
C LEU A 819 -4.45 19.20 -21.53
N LYS A 820 -4.05 18.37 -20.56
CA LYS A 820 -3.60 18.81 -19.22
C LYS A 820 -2.29 18.12 -18.86
N TYR A 821 -1.25 18.90 -18.54
CA TYR A 821 0.06 18.38 -18.16
C TYR A 821 0.61 19.13 -16.94
N HIS A 822 1.03 18.41 -15.89
CA HIS A 822 1.89 18.99 -14.86
C HIS A 822 3.34 19.03 -15.36
N THR A 823 4.12 20.08 -15.03
CA THR A 823 5.47 20.23 -15.62
C THR A 823 6.41 19.06 -15.29
N SER A 824 6.20 18.36 -14.17
CA SER A 824 6.99 17.16 -13.80
C SER A 824 6.50 15.85 -14.39
N GLU A 825 5.33 15.86 -15.03
CA GLU A 825 4.68 14.70 -15.65
C GLU A 825 4.49 14.95 -17.15
N TRP A 826 5.40 15.76 -17.71
CA TRP A 826 5.44 16.06 -19.13
C TRP A 826 5.82 14.80 -19.94
N PRO A 827 5.19 14.54 -21.10
CA PRO A 827 5.54 13.40 -21.96
C PRO A 827 7.00 13.47 -22.43
N GLN A 828 7.71 12.34 -22.39
CA GLN A 828 9.14 12.25 -22.72
C GLN A 828 9.41 12.49 -24.22
N GLU A 829 8.41 12.21 -25.04
CA GLU A 829 8.31 12.46 -26.48
C GLU A 829 7.96 13.92 -26.83
N GLY A 830 7.58 14.74 -25.83
CA GLY A 830 7.12 16.12 -26.02
C GLY A 830 5.62 16.24 -26.31
N VAL A 831 5.16 17.46 -26.58
CA VAL A 831 3.75 17.79 -26.89
C VAL A 831 3.74 18.82 -28.01
N ASP A 832 2.89 18.64 -29.03
CA ASP A 832 2.70 19.66 -30.07
C ASP A 832 1.78 20.79 -29.57
N LEU A 833 2.40 21.92 -29.22
CA LEU A 833 1.73 23.16 -28.81
C LEU A 833 1.51 24.12 -29.98
N LYS A 834 1.93 23.76 -31.20
CA LYS A 834 1.96 24.68 -32.34
C LYS A 834 0.57 25.14 -32.74
N GLY A 835 0.37 26.47 -32.75
CA GLY A 835 -0.93 27.06 -33.07
C GLY A 835 -2.04 26.78 -32.04
N LYS A 836 -1.71 26.25 -30.86
CA LYS A 836 -2.65 26.06 -29.74
C LYS A 836 -2.79 27.32 -28.90
N ARG A 837 -3.92 27.42 -28.19
CA ARG A 837 -4.13 28.33 -27.06
C ARG A 837 -3.69 27.62 -25.79
N VAL A 838 -2.67 28.15 -25.11
CA VAL A 838 -2.05 27.47 -23.96
C VAL A 838 -2.17 28.31 -22.70
N GLY A 839 -2.70 27.71 -21.64
CA GLY A 839 -2.77 28.32 -20.31
C GLY A 839 -1.67 27.77 -19.40
N VAL A 840 -0.81 28.64 -18.86
CA VAL A 840 0.21 28.26 -17.88
C VAL A 840 -0.25 28.71 -16.50
N ILE A 841 -0.57 27.76 -15.63
CA ILE A 841 -1.04 28.02 -14.26
C ILE A 841 0.15 27.93 -13.30
N GLY A 842 0.54 29.06 -12.72
CA GLY A 842 1.66 29.16 -11.80
C GLY A 842 2.94 29.70 -12.45
N THR A 843 3.57 30.64 -11.75
CA THR A 843 4.73 31.44 -12.18
C THR A 843 6.02 31.06 -11.45
N GLY A 844 6.11 29.83 -10.93
CA GLY A 844 7.38 29.28 -10.41
C GLY A 844 8.43 29.12 -11.51
N ALA A 845 9.64 28.63 -11.16
CA ALA A 845 10.74 28.46 -12.11
C ALA A 845 10.34 27.70 -13.39
N SER A 846 9.58 26.61 -13.25
CA SER A 846 9.03 25.85 -14.39
C SER A 846 8.09 26.68 -15.25
N GLY A 847 7.21 27.49 -14.64
CA GLY A 847 6.28 28.35 -15.37
C GLY A 847 7.01 29.44 -16.17
N VAL A 848 8.00 30.09 -15.55
CA VAL A 848 8.89 31.07 -16.21
C VAL A 848 9.62 30.43 -17.40
N GLN A 849 10.20 29.24 -17.22
CA GLN A 849 10.91 28.51 -18.27
C GLN A 849 9.99 28.05 -19.41
N VAL A 850 8.78 27.57 -19.11
CA VAL A 850 7.77 27.22 -20.13
C VAL A 850 7.33 28.45 -20.92
N VAL A 851 6.86 29.51 -20.23
CA VAL A 851 6.33 30.74 -20.84
C VAL A 851 7.31 31.35 -21.85
N GLN A 852 8.58 31.53 -21.46
CA GLN A 852 9.58 32.11 -22.35
C GLN A 852 9.93 31.21 -23.57
N THR A 853 9.68 29.90 -23.46
CA THR A 853 10.07 28.91 -24.49
C THR A 853 8.95 28.62 -25.49
N ILE A 854 7.69 28.53 -25.07
CA ILE A 854 6.56 28.16 -25.95
C ILE A 854 5.93 29.37 -26.69
N MET A 855 6.20 30.60 -26.24
CA MET A 855 5.67 31.82 -26.86
C MET A 855 6.02 32.05 -28.36
N PRO A 856 7.05 31.42 -28.96
CA PRO A 856 7.27 31.49 -30.42
C PRO A 856 6.41 30.52 -31.26
N GLU A 857 5.78 29.51 -30.65
CA GLU A 857 5.10 28.41 -31.37
C GLU A 857 3.58 28.35 -31.13
N VAL A 858 3.10 28.78 -29.96
CA VAL A 858 1.66 28.84 -29.63
C VAL A 858 0.93 29.92 -30.44
N LYS A 859 -0.37 29.72 -30.67
CA LYS A 859 -1.26 30.77 -31.21
C LYS A 859 -1.44 31.90 -30.20
N GLU A 860 -1.57 31.53 -28.92
CA GLU A 860 -2.06 32.38 -27.85
C GLU A 860 -1.57 31.83 -26.51
N LEU A 861 -1.08 32.69 -25.61
CA LEU A 861 -0.53 32.30 -24.32
C LEU A 861 -1.20 33.07 -23.18
N THR A 862 -1.81 32.35 -22.24
CA THR A 862 -2.39 32.92 -21.02
C THR A 862 -1.60 32.45 -19.81
N VAL A 863 -1.14 33.37 -18.97
CA VAL A 863 -0.39 33.05 -17.74
C VAL A 863 -1.23 33.42 -16.52
N PHE A 864 -1.64 32.41 -15.74
CA PHE A 864 -2.46 32.60 -14.55
C PHE A 864 -1.55 32.78 -13.33
N GLN A 865 -1.33 34.03 -12.94
CA GLN A 865 -0.35 34.43 -11.92
C GLN A 865 -1.01 34.77 -10.57
N ARG A 866 -0.86 33.90 -9.57
CA ARG A 866 -1.25 34.21 -8.17
C ARG A 866 -0.23 35.10 -7.43
N THR A 867 1.04 35.06 -7.83
CA THR A 867 2.11 35.87 -7.23
C THR A 867 3.24 36.03 -8.25
N PRO A 868 3.79 37.24 -8.47
CA PRO A 868 4.90 37.44 -9.39
C PRO A 868 6.17 36.73 -8.91
N ASN A 869 7.04 36.41 -9.87
CA ASN A 869 8.36 35.85 -9.65
C ASN A 869 9.39 36.96 -9.84
N TYR A 870 10.32 37.12 -8.89
CA TYR A 870 11.34 38.17 -8.95
C TYR A 870 12.51 37.77 -9.86
N ALA A 871 12.18 37.30 -11.06
CA ALA A 871 13.10 36.62 -11.95
C ALA A 871 14.27 37.52 -12.38
N LEU A 872 15.44 36.91 -12.54
CA LEU A 872 16.70 37.59 -12.87
C LEU A 872 17.19 37.19 -14.27
N PRO A 873 17.89 38.10 -14.97
CA PRO A 873 18.48 37.80 -16.26
C PRO A 873 19.50 36.66 -16.11
N MET A 874 19.31 35.59 -16.85
CA MET A 874 20.17 34.41 -16.82
C MET A 874 21.60 34.73 -17.29
N GLY A 875 21.77 35.66 -18.24
CA GLY A 875 23.09 35.94 -18.82
C GLY A 875 23.68 34.70 -19.49
N GLN A 876 22.85 33.95 -20.23
CA GLN A 876 23.21 32.73 -20.95
C GLN A 876 24.17 33.03 -22.11
N TYR A 877 25.18 32.18 -22.28
CA TYR A 877 26.06 32.19 -23.47
C TYR A 877 26.62 30.79 -23.74
N LYS A 878 27.15 30.57 -24.95
CA LYS A 878 27.86 29.34 -25.31
C LYS A 878 29.24 29.30 -24.66
N ILE A 879 29.58 28.20 -23.98
CA ILE A 879 30.91 27.99 -23.41
C ILE A 879 31.85 27.53 -24.52
N THR A 880 33.02 28.17 -24.65
CA THR A 880 34.02 27.81 -25.65
C THR A 880 34.93 26.67 -25.17
N ASP A 881 35.73 26.10 -26.06
CA ASP A 881 36.70 25.07 -25.69
C ASP A 881 37.79 25.63 -24.77
N GLU A 882 38.24 26.86 -24.99
CA GLU A 882 39.23 27.55 -24.15
C GLU A 882 38.70 27.74 -22.72
N ARG A 883 37.42 28.12 -22.58
CA ARG A 883 36.78 28.29 -21.27
C ARG A 883 36.57 26.95 -20.55
N ASN A 884 36.23 25.88 -21.28
CA ASN A 884 36.25 24.51 -20.72
C ASN A 884 37.67 24.12 -20.23
N GLN A 885 38.72 24.44 -20.98
CA GLN A 885 40.10 24.15 -20.56
C GLN A 885 40.56 25.02 -19.38
N GLU A 886 40.11 26.27 -19.28
CA GLU A 886 40.36 27.13 -18.13
C GLU A 886 39.74 26.54 -16.85
N PHE A 887 38.48 26.08 -16.92
CA PHE A 887 37.84 25.41 -15.80
C PHE A 887 38.60 24.13 -15.39
N LYS A 888 39.06 23.32 -16.37
CA LYS A 888 39.86 22.10 -16.11
C LYS A 888 41.21 22.39 -15.47
N LYS A 889 41.88 23.46 -15.89
CA LYS A 889 43.17 23.89 -15.34
C LYS A 889 43.07 24.30 -13.86
N ASN A 890 41.99 24.98 -13.49
CA ASN A 890 41.80 25.58 -12.16
C ASN A 890 40.83 24.75 -11.28
N TYR A 891 40.64 23.47 -11.60
CA TYR A 891 39.56 22.67 -10.99
C TYR A 891 39.67 22.48 -9.48
N PRO A 892 40.85 22.19 -8.89
CA PRO A 892 40.97 22.07 -7.43
C PRO A 892 40.59 23.37 -6.70
N GLU A 893 40.96 24.53 -7.23
CA GLU A 893 40.63 25.84 -6.68
C GLU A 893 39.13 26.15 -6.80
N LEU A 894 38.50 25.80 -7.93
CA LEU A 894 37.06 25.94 -8.14
C LEU A 894 36.27 25.04 -7.17
N VAL A 895 36.66 23.77 -7.03
CA VAL A 895 36.05 22.82 -6.08
C VAL A 895 36.21 23.28 -4.63
N ALA A 896 37.41 23.73 -4.25
CA ALA A 896 37.66 24.29 -2.91
C ALA A 896 36.77 25.50 -2.62
N LYS A 897 36.60 26.41 -3.60
CA LYS A 897 35.74 27.59 -3.46
C LYS A 897 34.26 27.22 -3.38
N ILE A 898 33.77 26.31 -4.22
CA ILE A 898 32.40 25.77 -4.15
C ILE A 898 32.15 25.17 -2.75
N ARG A 899 33.10 24.41 -2.22
CA ARG A 899 32.99 23.78 -0.89
C ARG A 899 33.17 24.76 0.28
N SER A 900 33.56 26.03 0.05
CA SER A 900 33.78 27.03 1.10
C SER A 900 32.71 28.15 1.19
N THR A 901 31.82 28.30 0.21
CA THR A 901 30.79 29.36 0.22
C THR A 901 29.51 28.96 0.95
N PHE A 902 28.64 29.95 1.21
CA PHE A 902 27.36 29.81 1.91
C PHE A 902 26.39 28.84 1.21
N ALA A 903 26.25 28.93 -0.12
CA ALA A 903 25.27 28.17 -0.90
C ALA A 903 25.91 27.20 -1.93
N GLY A 904 27.23 27.00 -1.90
CA GLY A 904 27.90 26.10 -2.84
C GLY A 904 28.07 26.68 -4.25
N PHE A 905 28.39 27.97 -4.35
CA PHE A 905 28.67 28.70 -5.60
C PHE A 905 30.13 29.17 -5.68
N LEU A 906 30.53 29.73 -6.82
CA LEU A 906 31.85 30.38 -7.01
C LEU A 906 31.90 31.83 -6.49
N TYR A 907 30.88 32.26 -5.76
CA TYR A 907 30.73 33.55 -5.10
C TYR A 907 29.93 33.38 -3.81
N ASP A 908 29.93 34.42 -2.99
CA ASP A 908 29.21 34.51 -1.72
C ASP A 908 28.68 35.94 -1.55
N PHE A 909 27.91 36.19 -0.49
CA PHE A 909 27.39 37.52 -0.17
C PHE A 909 28.52 38.55 0.01
N ASP A 910 28.23 39.80 -0.33
CA ASP A 910 29.11 40.93 0.01
C ASP A 910 29.19 41.09 1.54
N SER A 911 30.41 41.31 2.05
CA SER A 911 30.71 41.40 3.49
C SER A 911 30.34 42.75 4.11
N GLY A 912 29.90 43.73 3.32
CA GLY A 912 29.36 45.00 3.81
C GLY A 912 27.95 44.88 4.40
N GLU A 913 27.46 46.01 4.94
CA GLU A 913 26.08 46.16 5.41
C GLU A 913 25.33 47.10 4.46
N CYS A 914 24.20 46.64 3.92
CA CYS A 914 23.45 47.32 2.86
C CYS A 914 23.08 48.76 3.21
N LEU A 915 22.74 49.03 4.48
CA LEU A 915 22.30 50.35 4.95
C LEU A 915 23.46 51.28 5.37
N LYS A 916 24.71 50.79 5.41
CA LYS A 916 25.91 51.62 5.64
C LYS A 916 26.54 52.16 4.35
N ALA A 917 26.29 51.51 3.22
CA ALA A 917 26.65 52.03 1.89
C ALA A 917 25.77 53.23 1.50
N THR A 918 26.26 54.07 0.60
CA THR A 918 25.48 55.11 -0.09
C THR A 918 24.45 54.51 -1.05
N GLU A 919 23.51 55.31 -1.59
CA GLU A 919 22.59 54.81 -2.63
C GLU A 919 23.35 54.55 -3.95
N GLU A 920 24.38 55.34 -4.21
CA GLU A 920 25.31 55.19 -5.34
C GLU A 920 26.09 53.88 -5.26
N GLU A 921 26.75 53.58 -4.12
CA GLU A 921 27.51 52.34 -3.91
C GLU A 921 26.61 51.09 -3.97
N ARG A 922 25.42 51.14 -3.32
CA ARG A 922 24.41 50.08 -3.46
C ARG A 922 24.06 49.86 -4.93
N LYS A 923 23.76 50.95 -5.66
CA LYS A 923 23.34 50.88 -7.06
C LYS A 923 24.45 50.36 -7.97
N GLU A 924 25.71 50.73 -7.75
CA GLU A 924 26.85 50.17 -8.49
C GLU A 924 27.01 48.67 -8.24
N LEU A 925 26.95 48.22 -6.98
CA LEU A 925 26.97 46.80 -6.65
C LEU A 925 25.81 46.05 -7.32
N TYR A 926 24.59 46.58 -7.22
CA TYR A 926 23.38 45.96 -7.74
C TYR A 926 23.41 45.89 -9.27
N GLU A 927 23.85 46.95 -9.95
CA GLU A 927 24.05 47.00 -11.40
C GLU A 927 25.09 45.96 -11.85
N ARG A 928 26.22 45.86 -11.16
CA ARG A 928 27.27 44.88 -11.43
C ARG A 928 26.73 43.44 -11.33
N LEU A 929 26.04 43.12 -10.23
CA LEU A 929 25.50 41.78 -9.97
C LEU A 929 24.38 41.41 -10.95
N TYR A 930 23.46 42.32 -11.25
CA TYR A 930 22.37 42.12 -12.21
C TYR A 930 22.91 41.95 -13.64
N THR A 931 23.91 42.74 -14.04
CA THR A 931 24.57 42.64 -15.36
C THR A 931 25.42 41.38 -15.51
N THR A 932 25.98 40.86 -14.42
CA THR A 932 26.69 39.56 -14.40
C THR A 932 25.72 38.40 -14.66
N GLY A 933 24.43 38.60 -14.35
CA GLY A 933 23.36 37.63 -14.54
C GLY A 933 23.45 36.43 -13.60
N GLY A 934 22.43 35.58 -13.68
CA GLY A 934 22.29 34.46 -12.76
C GLY A 934 21.88 34.89 -11.36
N LEU A 935 22.15 34.04 -10.37
CA LEU A 935 21.77 34.26 -8.98
C LEU A 935 22.70 35.23 -8.22
N HIS A 936 23.62 35.91 -8.93
CA HIS A 936 24.55 36.90 -8.36
C HIS A 936 23.82 38.03 -7.62
N PHE A 937 22.70 38.55 -8.16
CA PHE A 937 21.92 39.59 -7.46
C PHE A 937 21.03 39.05 -6.31
N TRP A 938 20.99 37.73 -6.08
CA TRP A 938 20.33 37.12 -4.92
C TRP A 938 21.32 36.72 -3.83
N LEU A 939 22.44 36.08 -4.21
CA LEU A 939 23.41 35.46 -3.27
C LEU A 939 24.82 36.07 -3.32
N GLY A 940 25.01 37.17 -4.07
CA GLY A 940 26.24 37.97 -4.11
C GLY A 940 26.04 39.45 -3.72
N THR A 941 24.82 39.81 -3.29
CA THR A 941 24.50 41.11 -2.66
C THR A 941 24.86 41.07 -1.17
N TYR A 942 24.59 42.12 -0.39
CA TYR A 942 24.83 42.11 1.06
C TYR A 942 23.93 41.09 1.79
N GLN A 943 24.47 40.37 2.79
CA GLN A 943 23.69 39.32 3.48
C GLN A 943 22.52 39.87 4.32
N ASP A 944 22.57 41.13 4.76
CA ASP A 944 21.51 41.78 5.53
C ASP A 944 20.24 42.11 4.70
N VAL A 945 20.33 42.08 3.35
CA VAL A 945 19.18 42.16 2.44
C VAL A 945 18.14 41.06 2.71
N LEU A 946 18.54 39.90 3.27
CA LEU A 946 17.63 38.81 3.64
C LEU A 946 17.16 38.87 5.11
N LYS A 947 17.59 39.87 5.87
CA LYS A 947 17.36 40.00 7.32
C LYS A 947 16.66 41.31 7.71
N SER A 948 17.02 42.43 7.09
CA SER A 948 16.42 43.75 7.32
C SER A 948 15.43 44.09 6.21
N LYS A 949 14.18 44.42 6.59
CA LYS A 949 13.13 44.83 5.65
C LYS A 949 13.52 46.08 4.85
N GLU A 950 14.18 47.04 5.48
CA GLU A 950 14.64 48.28 4.83
C GLU A 950 15.73 47.99 3.79
N ALA A 951 16.72 47.14 4.12
CA ALA A 951 17.72 46.68 3.16
C ALA A 951 17.08 45.94 1.98
N ASN A 952 16.13 45.05 2.29
CA ASN A 952 15.38 44.27 1.32
C ASN A 952 14.58 45.15 0.33
N ASP A 953 13.95 46.20 0.81
CA ASP A 953 13.18 47.13 -0.01
C ASP A 953 14.05 47.87 -1.03
N THR A 954 15.34 48.15 -0.73
CA THR A 954 16.26 48.72 -1.72
C THR A 954 16.59 47.74 -2.85
N ALA A 955 16.75 46.45 -2.55
CA ALA A 955 16.96 45.41 -3.55
C ALA A 955 15.69 45.17 -4.39
N TYR A 956 14.50 45.19 -3.76
CA TYR A 956 13.22 45.10 -4.46
C TYR A 956 12.98 46.30 -5.39
N LYS A 957 13.22 47.53 -4.91
CA LYS A 957 13.15 48.77 -5.71
C LYS A 957 14.00 48.63 -6.98
N PHE A 958 15.26 48.24 -6.83
CA PHE A 958 16.18 48.05 -7.95
C PHE A 958 15.71 46.97 -8.93
N TRP A 959 15.31 45.77 -8.44
CA TRP A 959 14.76 44.71 -9.29
C TRP A 959 13.52 45.18 -10.06
N ARG A 960 12.61 45.91 -9.39
CA ARG A 960 11.39 46.45 -10.00
C ARG A 960 11.73 47.48 -11.07
N GLU A 961 12.61 48.44 -10.80
CA GLU A 961 13.06 49.44 -11.77
C GLU A 961 13.64 48.80 -13.04
N LYS A 962 14.44 47.74 -12.89
CA LYS A 962 14.96 46.96 -14.03
C LYS A 962 13.89 46.18 -14.79
N THR A 963 12.89 45.66 -14.08
CA THR A 963 11.86 44.79 -14.67
C THR A 963 10.79 45.58 -15.42
N ILE A 964 10.27 46.67 -14.84
CA ILE A 964 9.26 47.51 -15.52
C ILE A 964 9.81 48.20 -16.77
N ALA A 965 11.12 48.46 -16.83
CA ALA A 965 11.78 49.02 -18.01
C ALA A 965 11.80 48.08 -19.24
N ARG A 966 11.39 46.81 -19.07
CA ARG A 966 11.33 45.77 -20.12
C ARG A 966 9.90 45.50 -20.61
N ILE A 967 8.89 46.13 -20.00
CA ILE A 967 7.47 45.83 -20.23
C ILE A 967 6.78 47.09 -20.79
N ASN A 968 6.16 46.97 -21.96
CA ASN A 968 5.58 48.09 -22.71
C ASN A 968 4.26 48.60 -22.13
N ASP A 969 3.40 47.69 -21.64
CA ASP A 969 2.12 48.05 -21.02
C ASP A 969 2.27 48.32 -19.51
N PRO A 970 1.94 49.52 -19.01
CA PRO A 970 1.98 49.83 -17.59
C PRO A 970 1.08 48.97 -16.70
N ALA A 971 -0.03 48.41 -17.21
CA ALA A 971 -0.92 47.56 -16.41
C ALA A 971 -0.29 46.18 -16.18
N THR A 972 0.16 45.53 -17.26
CA THR A 972 0.96 44.29 -17.23
C THR A 972 2.24 44.46 -16.42
N ALA A 973 2.92 45.61 -16.52
CA ALA A 973 4.11 45.92 -15.71
C ALA A 973 3.80 45.95 -14.20
N GLU A 974 2.64 46.48 -13.79
CA GLU A 974 2.21 46.48 -12.39
C GLU A 974 1.74 45.10 -11.92
N ILE A 975 1.23 44.23 -12.80
CA ILE A 975 0.90 42.83 -12.47
C ILE A 975 2.17 41.99 -12.28
N LEU A 976 3.17 42.14 -13.17
CA LEU A 976 4.40 41.36 -13.14
C LEU A 976 5.43 41.91 -12.13
N ALA A 977 5.41 43.22 -11.85
CA ALA A 977 6.31 43.90 -10.92
C ALA A 977 5.59 45.04 -10.16
N PRO A 978 4.67 44.73 -9.23
CA PRO A 978 3.84 45.70 -8.51
C PRO A 978 4.64 46.68 -7.63
N LYS A 979 4.11 47.87 -7.34
CA LYS A 979 4.77 48.87 -6.47
C LYS A 979 4.98 48.38 -5.04
N VAL A 980 4.06 47.57 -4.53
CA VAL A 980 4.15 46.93 -3.21
C VAL A 980 4.60 45.49 -3.42
N ALA A 981 5.74 45.12 -2.85
CA ALA A 981 6.28 43.76 -2.93
C ALA A 981 5.32 42.74 -2.29
N PRO A 982 4.78 41.74 -3.03
CA PRO A 982 3.87 40.73 -2.46
C PRO A 982 4.54 39.81 -1.42
N HIS A 983 5.86 39.82 -1.36
CA HIS A 983 6.69 39.34 -0.25
C HIS A 983 8.09 39.98 -0.36
N PRO A 984 8.93 39.93 0.68
CA PRO A 984 10.32 40.39 0.58
C PRO A 984 11.11 39.75 -0.58
N TYR A 985 12.06 40.49 -1.14
CA TYR A 985 12.97 40.00 -2.18
C TYR A 985 13.83 38.83 -1.68
N GLY A 986 14.07 37.84 -2.53
CA GLY A 986 14.92 36.68 -2.22
C GLY A 986 14.37 35.65 -1.22
N THR A 987 13.17 35.84 -0.65
CA THR A 987 12.59 34.90 0.34
C THR A 987 11.90 33.68 -0.28
N LYS A 988 11.83 33.61 -1.61
CA LYS A 988 11.54 32.43 -2.42
C LYS A 988 12.70 32.23 -3.38
N ARG A 989 12.97 30.99 -3.81
CA ARG A 989 14.06 30.72 -4.78
C ARG A 989 13.83 31.55 -6.05
N VAL A 990 14.74 32.48 -6.30
CA VAL A 990 14.67 33.38 -7.45
C VAL A 990 14.90 32.58 -8.73
N SER A 991 14.07 32.81 -9.74
CA SER A 991 14.16 32.09 -11.02
C SER A 991 15.02 32.84 -12.03
N LEU A 992 15.67 32.12 -12.95
CA LEU A 992 16.41 32.73 -14.05
C LEU A 992 15.60 32.72 -15.34
N GLU A 993 15.59 33.86 -16.03
CA GLU A 993 14.89 34.07 -17.30
C GLU A 993 15.80 34.67 -18.36
N GLN A 994 15.40 34.57 -19.63
CA GLN A 994 16.15 35.13 -20.77
C GLN A 994 15.36 36.22 -21.51
N ASN A 995 14.03 36.10 -21.51
CA ASN A 995 13.11 36.96 -22.24
C ASN A 995 11.67 36.87 -21.67
N TYR A 996 11.52 36.53 -20.38
CA TYR A 996 10.21 36.22 -19.78
C TYR A 996 9.32 37.46 -19.71
N PHE A 997 9.88 38.63 -19.44
CA PHE A 997 9.11 39.87 -19.37
C PHE A 997 8.76 40.39 -20.78
N GLU A 998 9.66 40.20 -21.75
CA GLU A 998 9.46 40.55 -23.16
C GLU A 998 8.41 39.68 -23.86
N VAL A 999 8.08 38.49 -23.33
CA VAL A 999 6.93 37.69 -23.81
C VAL A 999 5.64 38.51 -23.80
N PHE A 1000 5.39 39.23 -22.72
CA PHE A 1000 4.16 39.99 -22.52
C PHE A 1000 4.10 41.32 -23.31
N ASN A 1001 5.13 41.60 -24.12
CA ASN A 1001 5.11 42.69 -25.12
C ASN A 1001 4.51 42.23 -26.46
N LYS A 1002 4.02 40.99 -26.57
CA LYS A 1002 3.33 40.46 -27.76
C LYS A 1002 1.81 40.53 -27.62
N ASP A 1003 1.14 40.88 -28.72
CA ASP A 1003 -0.32 40.99 -28.79
C ASP A 1003 -1.09 39.70 -28.45
N ASN A 1004 -0.42 38.54 -28.46
CA ASN A 1004 -1.01 37.22 -28.17
C ASN A 1004 -0.48 36.58 -26.86
N ALA A 1005 0.07 37.40 -25.95
CA ALA A 1005 0.55 36.99 -24.63
C ALA A 1005 -0.19 37.76 -23.52
N HIS A 1006 -0.81 37.05 -22.59
CA HIS A 1006 -1.75 37.63 -21.63
C HIS A 1006 -1.49 37.15 -20.19
N VAL A 1007 -1.75 38.02 -19.22
CA VAL A 1007 -1.76 37.69 -17.78
C VAL A 1007 -3.11 38.15 -17.20
N VAL A 1008 -4.07 37.23 -17.14
CA VAL A 1008 -5.51 37.47 -16.91
C VAL A 1008 -6.16 36.32 -16.14
N ASP A 1009 -7.39 36.53 -15.66
CA ASP A 1009 -8.12 35.58 -14.80
C ASP A 1009 -8.99 34.55 -15.55
N GLU A 1010 -9.45 34.83 -16.79
CA GLU A 1010 -10.32 33.93 -17.58
C GLU A 1010 -9.89 33.89 -19.05
N HIS A 1011 -9.93 32.70 -19.68
CA HIS A 1011 -9.63 32.52 -21.10
C HIS A 1011 -10.15 31.18 -21.65
N GLU A 1012 -10.42 31.11 -22.96
CA GLU A 1012 -10.62 29.84 -23.67
C GLU A 1012 -9.27 29.23 -24.08
N LEU A 1013 -9.08 27.92 -23.86
CA LEU A 1013 -7.79 27.23 -23.96
C LEU A 1013 -7.91 25.86 -24.63
N ASP A 1014 -6.86 25.44 -25.34
CA ASP A 1014 -6.76 24.08 -25.91
C ASP A 1014 -5.87 23.16 -25.05
N VAL A 1015 -4.93 23.74 -24.30
CA VAL A 1015 -3.97 23.05 -23.42
C VAL A 1015 -3.79 23.83 -22.11
N ILE A 1016 -3.71 23.11 -20.98
CA ILE A 1016 -3.32 23.64 -19.66
C ILE A 1016 -2.00 23.01 -19.23
N VAL A 1017 -1.03 23.87 -18.89
CA VAL A 1017 0.22 23.52 -18.23
C VAL A 1017 0.13 23.89 -16.75
N LEU A 1018 0.14 22.89 -15.88
CA LEU A 1018 0.18 23.07 -14.43
C LEU A 1018 1.64 23.21 -13.98
N ALA A 1019 2.09 24.45 -13.78
CA ALA A 1019 3.37 24.80 -13.18
C ALA A 1019 3.20 25.12 -11.68
N THR A 1020 2.28 24.40 -11.03
CA THR A 1020 1.79 24.65 -9.66
C THR A 1020 2.71 24.12 -8.55
N GLY A 1021 3.71 23.30 -8.91
CA GLY A 1021 4.82 22.93 -8.04
C GLY A 1021 4.65 21.58 -7.37
N PHE A 1022 5.15 21.44 -6.14
CA PHE A 1022 5.31 20.16 -5.47
C PHE A 1022 4.92 20.22 -4.00
N ASP A 1023 4.59 19.07 -3.44
CA ASP A 1023 4.72 18.85 -1.99
C ASP A 1023 6.22 18.73 -1.65
N SER A 1024 6.87 19.89 -1.55
CA SER A 1024 8.32 20.02 -1.56
C SER A 1024 9.00 19.36 -0.36
N ILE A 1025 10.17 18.77 -0.63
CA ILE A 1025 11.13 18.22 0.34
C ILE A 1025 10.60 16.99 1.10
N SER A 1026 9.54 17.13 1.90
CA SER A 1026 8.95 16.04 2.68
C SER A 1026 8.03 15.12 1.86
N GLY A 1027 7.39 15.64 0.80
CA GLY A 1027 6.42 14.88 0.01
C GLY A 1027 7.03 13.72 -0.78
N GLY A 1028 8.28 13.83 -1.25
CA GLY A 1028 8.97 12.76 -1.97
C GLY A 1028 9.29 11.53 -1.10
N ILE A 1029 9.61 11.76 0.17
CA ILE A 1029 9.90 10.69 1.15
C ILE A 1029 8.59 10.08 1.66
N THR A 1030 7.61 10.91 2.02
CA THR A 1030 6.30 10.49 2.56
C THR A 1030 5.31 9.93 1.52
N LEU A 1031 5.77 9.68 0.28
CA LEU A 1031 5.09 8.81 -0.69
C LEU A 1031 5.36 7.32 -0.46
N ILE A 1032 6.46 6.99 0.22
CA ILE A 1032 6.85 5.62 0.57
C ILE A 1032 6.24 5.28 1.93
N ASP A 1033 5.68 4.09 2.10
CA ASP A 1033 5.28 3.58 3.42
C ASP A 1033 6.53 3.16 4.22
N ILE A 1034 7.27 4.15 4.72
CA ILE A 1034 8.44 3.94 5.58
C ILE A 1034 7.96 3.78 7.03
N ARG A 1035 8.26 2.65 7.67
CA ARG A 1035 7.84 2.35 9.05
C ARG A 1035 8.99 2.06 9.98
N GLY A 1036 8.98 2.75 11.12
CA GLY A 1036 10.03 2.69 12.14
C GLY A 1036 9.91 1.49 13.08
N GLU A 1037 10.73 1.50 14.12
CA GLU A 1037 10.84 0.42 15.11
C GLU A 1037 9.52 0.07 15.81
N ASP A 1038 8.65 1.04 16.03
CA ASP A 1038 7.34 0.91 16.66
C ASP A 1038 6.22 0.57 15.66
N GLY A 1039 6.53 0.48 14.36
CA GLY A 1039 5.56 0.33 13.28
C GLY A 1039 4.87 1.63 12.85
N THR A 1040 5.19 2.77 13.48
CA THR A 1040 4.66 4.09 13.09
C THR A 1040 5.25 4.49 11.73
N SER A 1041 4.41 5.02 10.83
CA SER A 1041 4.90 5.51 9.54
C SER A 1041 5.59 6.88 9.70
N LEU A 1042 6.63 7.14 8.90
CA LEU A 1042 7.33 8.43 8.91
C LEU A 1042 6.38 9.59 8.55
N LYS A 1043 5.38 9.30 7.70
CA LYS A 1043 4.31 10.22 7.31
C LYS A 1043 3.43 10.61 8.51
N ASP A 1044 3.08 9.66 9.37
CA ASP A 1044 2.26 9.94 10.56
C ASP A 1044 3.08 10.67 11.62
N LYS A 1045 4.35 10.29 11.83
CA LYS A 1045 5.28 11.05 12.69
C LYS A 1045 5.40 12.51 12.24
N TRP A 1046 5.48 12.76 10.94
CA TRP A 1046 5.60 14.10 10.38
C TRP A 1046 4.26 14.82 10.13
N ALA A 1047 3.12 14.26 10.54
CA ALA A 1047 1.80 14.87 10.32
C ALA A 1047 1.62 16.22 11.05
N GLN A 1048 2.36 16.44 12.15
CA GLN A 1048 2.40 17.71 12.90
C GLN A 1048 3.74 18.46 12.73
N GLY A 1049 4.41 18.22 11.61
CA GLY A 1049 5.67 18.85 11.22
C GLY A 1049 6.84 17.89 11.26
N VAL A 1050 7.90 18.25 10.55
CA VAL A 1050 9.07 17.42 10.30
C VAL A 1050 10.02 17.43 11.49
N TRP A 1051 10.50 16.25 11.85
CA TRP A 1051 11.49 16.02 12.88
C TRP A 1051 12.66 15.22 12.29
N THR A 1052 13.88 15.75 12.38
CA THR A 1052 15.11 15.08 11.98
C THR A 1052 16.25 15.40 12.95
N TYR A 1053 17.29 14.56 12.98
CA TYR A 1053 18.61 14.97 13.44
C TYR A 1053 19.55 15.17 12.24
N LEU A 1054 20.31 16.28 12.28
CA LEU A 1054 21.25 16.74 11.24
C LEU A 1054 20.65 16.90 9.83
N GLY A 1055 19.32 16.92 9.69
CA GLY A 1055 18.64 16.90 8.38
C GLY A 1055 18.87 15.61 7.57
N MET A 1056 19.33 14.54 8.24
CA MET A 1056 19.73 13.27 7.59
C MET A 1056 19.09 12.04 8.22
N THR A 1057 18.70 12.05 9.50
CA THR A 1057 18.14 10.87 10.20
C THR A 1057 16.88 11.26 10.99
N SER A 1058 16.10 10.28 11.47
CA SER A 1058 14.93 10.57 12.32
C SER A 1058 14.73 9.51 13.41
N VAL A 1059 14.28 9.94 14.59
CA VAL A 1059 14.10 9.07 15.78
C VAL A 1059 13.04 8.00 15.50
N GLY A 1060 13.34 6.75 15.83
CA GLY A 1060 12.50 5.59 15.49
C GLY A 1060 12.78 4.98 14.12
N PHE A 1061 13.64 5.59 13.29
CA PHE A 1061 14.01 5.12 11.95
C PHE A 1061 15.51 4.79 11.88
N PRO A 1062 15.97 3.72 12.56
CA PRO A 1062 17.38 3.29 12.56
C PRO A 1062 17.93 3.08 11.16
N ASN A 1063 19.19 3.44 10.92
CA ASN A 1063 19.88 3.22 9.65
C ASN A 1063 19.20 3.83 8.41
N MET A 1064 18.18 4.70 8.60
CA MET A 1064 17.54 5.46 7.53
C MET A 1064 18.24 6.82 7.40
N PHE A 1065 18.82 7.05 6.22
CA PHE A 1065 19.45 8.31 5.86
C PHE A 1065 18.63 9.04 4.78
N MET A 1066 18.60 10.36 4.86
CA MET A 1066 17.87 11.25 3.96
C MET A 1066 18.86 12.20 3.28
N VAL A 1067 18.90 12.17 1.95
CA VAL A 1067 19.87 12.93 1.15
C VAL A 1067 19.14 14.03 0.39
N TYR A 1068 19.61 15.27 0.52
CA TYR A 1068 18.90 16.48 0.05
C TYR A 1068 17.47 16.59 0.64
N GLY A 1069 17.33 16.10 1.88
CA GLY A 1069 16.07 15.99 2.61
C GLY A 1069 15.69 17.23 3.44
N PRO A 1070 14.68 17.12 4.31
CA PRO A 1070 14.23 18.22 5.15
C PRO A 1070 15.23 18.57 6.25
N GLN A 1071 15.25 19.85 6.63
CA GLN A 1071 16.10 20.41 7.69
C GLN A 1071 17.62 20.28 7.44
N ALA A 1072 18.03 19.82 6.25
CA ALA A 1072 19.34 20.04 5.65
C ALA A 1072 19.32 21.31 4.76
N PRO A 1073 20.47 21.83 4.26
CA PRO A 1073 20.50 23.08 3.51
C PRO A 1073 19.67 23.02 2.23
N THR A 1074 19.70 21.88 1.55
CA THR A 1074 18.77 21.50 0.47
C THR A 1074 18.54 22.64 -0.52
N ALA A 1075 17.40 23.34 -0.49
CA ALA A 1075 17.09 24.39 -1.45
C ALA A 1075 17.97 25.66 -1.35
N PHE A 1076 18.73 25.80 -0.26
CA PHE A 1076 19.67 26.89 0.02
C PHE A 1076 21.12 26.54 -0.38
N ALA A 1077 21.31 25.40 -1.05
CA ALA A 1077 22.61 24.96 -1.55
C ALA A 1077 22.52 24.38 -2.96
N THR A 1078 23.65 24.30 -3.67
CA THR A 1078 23.74 23.56 -4.93
C THR A 1078 23.66 22.06 -4.69
N GLY A 1079 22.79 21.37 -5.44
CA GLY A 1079 22.48 19.95 -5.27
C GLY A 1079 23.70 19.02 -5.17
N PRO A 1080 24.71 19.14 -6.06
CA PRO A 1080 25.94 18.34 -5.97
C PRO A 1080 26.72 18.59 -4.68
N CYS A 1081 26.90 19.85 -4.27
CA CYS A 1081 27.65 20.20 -3.06
C CYS A 1081 27.01 19.62 -1.79
N SER A 1082 25.68 19.63 -1.70
CA SER A 1082 24.95 18.95 -0.61
C SER A 1082 25.06 17.43 -0.69
N ALA A 1083 24.87 16.84 -1.88
CA ALA A 1083 24.96 15.39 -2.08
C ALA A 1083 26.34 14.82 -1.69
N GLU A 1084 27.41 15.53 -2.05
CA GLU A 1084 28.78 15.18 -1.66
C GLU A 1084 29.01 15.36 -0.16
N THR A 1085 28.63 16.50 0.41
CA THR A 1085 28.87 16.79 1.84
C THR A 1085 28.12 15.80 2.75
N GLN A 1086 26.92 15.39 2.37
CA GLN A 1086 26.16 14.35 3.09
C GLN A 1086 26.74 12.95 2.85
N GLY A 1087 27.15 12.63 1.61
CA GLY A 1087 27.71 11.32 1.27
C GLY A 1087 29.08 11.05 1.88
N GLU A 1088 29.95 12.06 2.00
CA GLU A 1088 31.21 11.97 2.76
C GLU A 1088 30.95 11.58 4.22
N TRP A 1089 29.94 12.17 4.85
CA TRP A 1089 29.58 11.87 6.24
C TRP A 1089 28.89 10.51 6.39
N ILE A 1090 27.92 10.18 5.53
CA ILE A 1090 27.21 8.89 5.56
C ILE A 1090 28.19 7.73 5.26
N GLY A 1091 29.11 7.92 4.32
CA GLY A 1091 30.17 6.94 4.02
C GLY A 1091 31.10 6.69 5.21
N GLN A 1092 31.53 7.75 5.93
CA GLN A 1092 32.33 7.59 7.13
C GLN A 1092 31.52 7.00 8.30
N CYS A 1093 30.24 7.33 8.43
CA CYS A 1093 29.32 6.78 9.41
C CYS A 1093 29.16 5.26 9.25
N LEU A 1094 28.81 4.80 8.05
CA LEU A 1094 28.68 3.37 7.75
C LEU A 1094 30.02 2.62 7.85
N SER A 1095 31.14 3.26 7.49
CA SER A 1095 32.48 2.69 7.69
C SER A 1095 32.79 2.51 9.17
N HIS A 1096 32.54 3.52 10.01
CA HIS A 1096 32.71 3.42 11.45
C HIS A 1096 31.83 2.30 12.05
N MET A 1097 30.55 2.22 11.67
CA MET A 1097 29.68 1.13 12.11
C MET A 1097 30.24 -0.25 11.75
N ARG A 1098 30.61 -0.46 10.49
CA ARG A 1098 31.20 -1.73 10.02
C ARG A 1098 32.48 -2.07 10.78
N ASP A 1099 33.38 -1.10 10.93
CA ASP A 1099 34.72 -1.32 11.48
C ASP A 1099 34.67 -1.52 13.01
N GLN A 1100 33.66 -0.95 13.71
CA GLN A 1100 33.33 -1.25 15.11
C GLN A 1100 32.37 -2.44 15.29
N LYS A 1101 31.88 -3.04 14.19
CA LYS A 1101 30.89 -4.14 14.15
C LYS A 1101 29.49 -3.79 14.72
N LEU A 1102 29.15 -2.50 14.72
CA LEU A 1102 27.85 -1.98 15.15
C LEU A 1102 26.77 -2.26 14.10
N THR A 1103 25.57 -2.62 14.54
CA THR A 1103 24.47 -3.01 13.64
C THR A 1103 23.46 -1.89 13.35
N THR A 1104 23.30 -0.97 14.29
CA THR A 1104 22.30 0.08 14.30
C THR A 1104 22.88 1.45 14.64
N ILE A 1105 22.32 2.49 14.04
CA ILE A 1105 22.49 3.90 14.41
C ILE A 1105 21.11 4.56 14.53
N LYS A 1106 20.86 5.24 15.65
CA LYS A 1106 19.58 5.88 16.00
C LYS A 1106 19.83 7.26 16.58
N PRO A 1107 19.28 8.36 16.05
CA PRO A 1107 19.37 9.65 16.73
C PRO A 1107 18.57 9.61 18.05
N THR A 1108 18.97 10.40 19.05
CA THR A 1108 18.20 10.53 20.30
C THR A 1108 17.03 11.53 20.15
N ALA A 1109 16.02 11.42 21.01
CA ALA A 1109 14.87 12.32 21.00
C ALA A 1109 15.27 13.77 21.29
N GLU A 1110 16.25 13.95 22.18
CA GLU A 1110 16.83 15.24 22.56
C GLU A 1110 17.57 15.85 21.37
N ALA A 1111 18.41 15.07 20.68
CA ALA A 1111 19.17 15.54 19.52
C ALA A 1111 18.26 15.98 18.35
N GLU A 1112 17.19 15.23 18.08
CA GLU A 1112 16.17 15.60 17.08
C GLU A 1112 15.37 16.84 17.49
N ALA A 1113 15.03 16.99 18.77
CA ALA A 1113 14.33 18.17 19.29
C ALA A 1113 15.22 19.44 19.29
N GLU A 1114 16.48 19.32 19.70
CA GLU A 1114 17.49 20.39 19.63
C GLU A 1114 17.70 20.84 18.17
N TRP A 1115 17.85 19.89 17.24
CA TRP A 1115 18.03 20.21 15.82
C TRP A 1115 16.80 20.88 15.21
N ARG A 1116 15.59 20.35 15.44
CA ARG A 1116 14.34 20.96 14.96
C ARG A 1116 14.16 22.38 15.52
N THR A 1117 14.54 22.61 16.78
CA THR A 1117 14.47 23.93 17.41
C THR A 1117 15.46 24.90 16.75
N HIS A 1118 16.74 24.51 16.66
CA HIS A 1118 17.80 25.31 16.01
C HIS A 1118 17.46 25.67 14.56
N VAL A 1119 16.96 24.72 13.76
CA VAL A 1119 16.59 24.98 12.36
C VAL A 1119 15.42 25.96 12.25
N ASN A 1120 14.40 25.83 13.11
CA ASN A 1120 13.29 26.76 13.13
C ASN A 1120 13.71 28.16 13.61
N ASP A 1121 14.59 28.26 14.59
CA ASP A 1121 15.05 29.56 15.10
C ASP A 1121 15.99 30.27 14.12
N VAL A 1122 16.87 29.52 13.43
CA VAL A 1122 17.61 30.03 12.26
C VAL A 1122 16.66 30.52 11.16
N GLY A 1123 15.57 29.79 10.88
CA GLY A 1123 14.56 30.19 9.90
C GLY A 1123 13.77 31.46 10.27
N LYS A 1124 13.71 31.83 11.56
CA LYS A 1124 13.07 33.06 12.08
C LYS A 1124 14.02 34.27 12.14
N GLN A 1125 15.34 34.09 11.98
CA GLN A 1125 16.34 35.16 12.07
C GLN A 1125 16.41 36.08 10.82
N GLY A 1126 15.40 36.02 9.96
CA GLY A 1126 15.31 36.84 8.74
C GLY A 1126 13.96 36.69 8.04
N LEU A 1127 13.82 37.37 6.91
CA LEU A 1127 12.53 37.67 6.26
C LEU A 1127 11.81 36.45 5.63
N PHE A 1128 12.43 35.26 5.70
CA PHE A 1128 11.87 34.02 5.14
C PHE A 1128 10.60 33.58 5.88
N SER A 1129 10.53 33.73 7.22
CA SER A 1129 9.34 33.37 8.00
C SER A 1129 8.12 34.23 7.70
N ASP A 1130 8.32 35.47 7.25
CA ASP A 1130 7.26 36.39 6.86
C ASP A 1130 6.62 36.02 5.51
N THR A 1131 7.20 35.05 4.80
CA THR A 1131 6.84 34.72 3.42
C THR A 1131 6.13 33.38 3.31
N GLU A 1132 4.90 33.39 2.80
CA GLU A 1132 4.19 32.19 2.35
C GLU A 1132 4.92 31.54 1.17
N SER A 1133 5.76 30.55 1.50
CA SER A 1133 6.71 29.87 0.62
C SER A 1133 6.75 28.36 0.90
N TRP A 1134 7.23 27.60 -0.09
CA TRP A 1134 7.47 26.17 0.04
C TRP A 1134 8.68 25.82 0.92
N TYR A 1135 9.56 26.80 1.20
CA TYR A 1135 10.59 26.66 2.23
C TYR A 1135 9.99 26.48 3.64
N PHE A 1136 8.75 26.95 3.82
CA PHE A 1136 7.98 26.85 5.06
C PHE A 1136 6.77 25.89 4.95
N GLY A 1137 6.70 25.05 3.90
CA GLY A 1137 5.61 24.09 3.66
C GLY A 1137 4.25 24.68 3.24
N THR A 1138 4.05 25.99 3.43
CA THR A 1138 2.75 26.71 3.28
C THR A 1138 2.12 26.67 1.88
N ASN A 1139 2.83 26.20 0.86
CA ASN A 1139 2.24 25.99 -0.46
C ASN A 1139 1.28 24.80 -0.53
N ILE A 1140 1.30 23.91 0.47
CA ILE A 1140 0.41 22.76 0.62
C ILE A 1140 -0.62 23.04 1.73
N PRO A 1141 -1.93 23.11 1.41
CA PRO A 1141 -2.96 23.32 2.42
C PRO A 1141 -2.91 22.29 3.55
N GLY A 1142 -3.03 22.77 4.79
CA GLY A 1142 -3.03 21.93 5.99
C GLY A 1142 -1.66 21.50 6.51
N LYS A 1143 -0.54 21.82 5.83
CA LYS A 1143 0.80 21.59 6.42
C LYS A 1143 1.17 22.67 7.45
N PRO A 1144 1.87 22.32 8.54
CA PRO A 1144 2.43 23.29 9.49
C PRO A 1144 3.40 24.27 8.83
N LYS A 1145 3.41 25.52 9.30
CA LYS A 1145 4.36 26.55 8.89
C LYS A 1145 5.65 26.45 9.74
N GLU A 1146 6.67 25.80 9.20
CA GLU A 1146 7.95 25.55 9.89
C GLU A 1146 9.13 25.55 8.89
N ALA A 1147 10.36 25.76 9.34
CA ALA A 1147 11.52 25.80 8.44
C ALA A 1147 11.90 24.40 7.93
N LEU A 1148 11.66 24.12 6.63
CA LEU A 1148 11.99 22.84 6.00
C LEU A 1148 13.44 22.75 5.48
N ASN A 1149 14.25 23.81 5.60
CA ASN A 1149 15.64 23.86 5.13
C ASN A 1149 16.54 24.49 6.20
N TYR A 1150 17.83 24.12 6.23
CA TYR A 1150 18.85 24.74 7.08
C TYR A 1150 19.34 26.07 6.46
N MET A 1151 18.84 27.21 6.95
CA MET A 1151 19.04 28.52 6.31
C MET A 1151 20.33 29.26 6.73
N ALA A 1152 21.20 28.67 7.58
CA ALA A 1152 22.48 29.26 7.97
C ALA A 1152 23.68 28.83 7.09
N GLY A 1153 23.41 28.25 5.92
CA GLY A 1153 24.42 27.94 4.89
C GLY A 1153 25.24 26.67 5.10
N MET A 1154 25.91 26.24 4.03
CA MET A 1154 26.67 24.99 3.94
C MET A 1154 27.82 24.90 4.95
N GLN A 1155 28.51 26.00 5.26
CA GLN A 1155 29.64 25.97 6.20
C GLN A 1155 29.20 25.63 7.63
N MET A 1156 28.15 26.30 8.13
CA MET A 1156 27.59 26.04 9.46
C MET A 1156 26.91 24.67 9.54
N TYR A 1157 26.28 24.21 8.45
CA TYR A 1157 25.75 22.86 8.35
C TYR A 1157 26.88 21.81 8.43
N LYS A 1158 27.90 21.95 7.57
CA LYS A 1158 29.07 21.05 7.54
C LYS A 1158 29.77 21.01 8.90
N GLN A 1159 29.95 22.15 9.56
CA GLN A 1159 30.51 22.19 10.92
C GLN A 1159 29.70 21.34 11.89
N LYS A 1160 28.38 21.54 12.01
CA LYS A 1160 27.54 20.77 12.96
C LYS A 1160 27.47 19.28 12.66
N VAL A 1161 27.47 18.92 11.37
CA VAL A 1161 27.48 17.52 10.91
C VAL A 1161 28.79 16.82 11.30
N TRP A 1162 29.94 17.46 11.07
CA TRP A 1162 31.24 16.90 11.48
C TRP A 1162 31.51 17.01 12.99
N GLU A 1163 30.93 18.00 13.68
CA GLU A 1163 30.96 18.12 15.14
C GLU A 1163 30.30 16.90 15.82
N SER A 1164 29.19 16.37 15.27
CA SER A 1164 28.62 15.10 15.75
C SER A 1164 29.63 13.94 15.59
N ALA A 1165 30.09 13.67 14.37
CA ALA A 1165 30.97 12.53 14.09
C ALA A 1165 32.31 12.57 14.85
N ASN A 1166 32.95 13.74 14.88
CA ASN A 1166 34.25 13.92 15.57
C ASN A 1166 34.14 13.71 17.09
N ASN A 1167 32.97 13.99 17.69
CA ASN A 1167 32.67 13.71 19.09
C ASN A 1167 32.00 12.34 19.28
N GLY A 1168 32.47 11.31 18.58
CA GLY A 1168 31.98 9.93 18.71
C GLY A 1168 30.54 9.74 18.25
N TYR A 1169 30.11 10.48 17.21
CA TYR A 1169 28.71 10.55 16.77
C TYR A 1169 27.74 11.01 17.87
N ARG A 1170 28.13 12.05 18.61
CA ARG A 1170 27.25 12.71 19.60
C ARG A 1170 25.87 12.99 19.00
N GLY A 1171 24.81 12.66 19.75
CA GLY A 1171 23.42 12.76 19.32
C GLY A 1171 22.86 11.47 18.70
N PHE A 1172 23.69 10.43 18.57
CA PHE A 1172 23.28 9.07 18.20
C PHE A 1172 23.54 8.06 19.31
N VAL A 1173 22.69 7.03 19.36
CA VAL A 1173 23.00 5.72 19.96
C VAL A 1173 23.42 4.81 18.82
N MET A 1174 24.49 4.03 19.02
CA MET A 1174 24.85 2.91 18.13
C MET A 1174 24.98 1.61 18.92
N ALA A 1175 24.59 0.50 18.29
CA ALA A 1175 24.68 -0.87 18.81
C ALA A 1175 24.72 -1.87 17.65
#